data_AF-A0A6V2E7D2-F1
#
_entry.id   AF-A0A6V2E7D2-F1
#
_cell.length_a   1.000
_cell.length_b   1.000
_cell.length_c   1.000
_cell.angle_alpha   90.00
_cell.angle_beta   90.00
_cell.angle_gamma   90.00
#
_symmetry.space_group_name_H-M   'P 1'
#
loop_
_entity.id
_entity.type
_entity.pdbx_description
1 polymer ?
#
loop_
_entity_poly.entity_id
_entity_poly.type
_entity_poly.pdbx_seq_one_letter_code
_entity_poly.pdbx_strand_id
1 'polypeptide(L)'
;MHLVWFSRLMVLISLLVVTIFGDLTSVAACPDLPSFIEKSSCETIPAENSYLYLNYRLAFAKKGDKVVFCPFNVIKNRRDPPIIIKNDIEVACAERDSCVVSGPGTHMVVKTKQAKLFVQGFRFTGATKSSIFVHKSSSVNEHTICQSTFEGNESKKGAAIRVSSGASLIVGQSDFTDNDSVRGTVFTDGSLEIYQSNFESNHANRDGSAIYGGEFALIESRENLFRNNNGGGDLISLGNYNYNDNNSKYFSNAGSCSSTGFVRGNSVCTGTDATLSPAASPTASPTASPTVSPPKNDENPTLSPMNNLHPTGVVEKLPKDNIHINPGYFNYDLTDEAYGPEAWGKIEATDTDEYNYWKDLQEYLPVSLTENTCNSAKFFNGNRASPVDVRATEDDCKEYHEIRTLDGSVTLQSNNVDLQIRPNMLRISYPRRKNKKDLEPDVPTVDVPQGWGKFLDVVRVDFVCPAEHTLLGEKFDCEIRIYVIQKAGRGVPVITLLAKVGKFNNHLQEALDEFQKVWESNDNACQKSNRNLRSSQLGSKFDNETNTRTLVTSNWNPWKFMQQTKSYWFYGYNGGLTEPPCSYFLHWRIIDTPIELSEEQLQQMKQLIMTNRDPINCKYTSVHNQYGSFARPLQDSSRLLIHRCTCREYLSDSLRDLTGLRTCPAGAESLWMPNPRDLKPSAKNLIGTSGEQEEDP
;
A
#
# COMPACT_ATOMS: atom_id res chain seq x y z
N MET A 1 -27.51 -54.48 -41.29
CA MET A 1 -28.26 -53.55 -40.41
C MET A 1 -27.36 -52.65 -39.55
N HIS A 2 -26.21 -53.11 -39.04
CA HIS A 2 -25.35 -52.29 -38.17
C HIS A 2 -24.62 -51.11 -38.85
N LEU A 3 -24.26 -51.20 -40.15
CA LEU A 3 -23.61 -50.09 -40.86
C LEU A 3 -24.54 -48.88 -41.12
N VAL A 4 -25.84 -49.11 -41.31
CA VAL A 4 -26.81 -48.04 -41.57
C VAL A 4 -27.10 -47.24 -40.30
N TRP A 5 -27.04 -47.89 -39.13
CA TRP A 5 -27.15 -47.22 -37.83
C TRP A 5 -25.94 -46.34 -37.52
N PHE A 6 -24.73 -46.78 -37.88
CA PHE A 6 -23.51 -45.98 -37.67
C PHE A 6 -23.45 -44.73 -38.55
N SER A 7 -23.86 -44.83 -39.83
CA SER A 7 -23.94 -43.65 -40.71
C SER A 7 -25.00 -42.65 -40.25
N ARG A 8 -26.15 -43.11 -39.76
CA ARG A 8 -27.20 -42.20 -39.25
C ARG A 8 -26.81 -41.54 -37.93
N LEU A 9 -26.09 -42.24 -37.06
CA LEU A 9 -25.56 -41.67 -35.81
C LEU A 9 -24.48 -40.62 -36.08
N MET A 10 -23.59 -40.85 -37.06
CA MET A 10 -22.57 -39.86 -37.46
C MET A 10 -23.16 -38.62 -38.10
N VAL A 11 -24.22 -38.75 -38.91
CA VAL A 11 -24.93 -37.59 -39.49
C VAL A 11 -25.70 -36.81 -38.42
N LEU A 12 -26.30 -37.49 -37.44
CA LEU A 12 -26.94 -36.85 -36.29
C LEU A 12 -25.95 -36.14 -35.37
N ILE A 13 -24.77 -36.72 -35.10
CA ILE A 13 -23.71 -36.07 -34.33
C ILE A 13 -23.14 -34.86 -35.10
N SER A 14 -22.99 -34.96 -36.43
CA SER A 14 -22.55 -33.84 -37.26
C SER A 14 -23.57 -32.69 -37.29
N LEU A 15 -24.87 -33.00 -37.36
CA LEU A 15 -25.95 -32.01 -37.28
C LEU A 15 -26.11 -31.42 -35.87
N LEU A 16 -25.84 -32.19 -34.81
CA LEU A 16 -25.84 -31.69 -33.42
C LEU A 16 -24.64 -30.77 -33.14
N VAL A 17 -23.47 -31.06 -33.70
CA VAL A 17 -22.30 -30.18 -33.60
C VAL A 17 -22.54 -28.87 -34.35
N VAL A 18 -23.18 -28.89 -35.53
CA VAL A 18 -23.52 -27.67 -36.28
C VAL A 18 -24.60 -26.83 -35.59
N THR A 19 -25.53 -27.44 -34.83
CA THR A 19 -26.58 -26.71 -34.11
C THR A 19 -26.19 -26.26 -32.70
N ILE A 20 -25.23 -26.91 -32.04
CA ILE A 20 -24.70 -26.49 -30.73
C ILE A 20 -23.58 -25.45 -30.87
N PHE A 21 -22.85 -25.42 -32.00
CA PHE A 21 -21.84 -24.39 -32.30
C PHE A 21 -22.32 -23.28 -33.25
N GLY A 22 -23.60 -23.28 -33.63
CA GLY A 22 -24.18 -22.34 -34.60
C GLY A 22 -24.40 -20.91 -34.10
N ASP A 23 -24.22 -20.61 -32.81
CA ASP A 23 -24.52 -19.28 -32.21
C ASP A 23 -23.45 -18.82 -31.20
N LEU A 24 -22.15 -19.01 -31.52
CA LEU A 24 -21.01 -18.50 -30.74
C LEU A 24 -20.16 -17.49 -31.54
N THR A 25 -20.77 -16.67 -32.41
CA THR A 25 -20.07 -15.65 -33.20
C THR A 25 -19.98 -14.27 -32.55
N SER A 26 -20.50 -14.05 -31.34
CA SER A 26 -20.29 -12.77 -30.65
C SER A 26 -19.00 -12.81 -29.83
N VAL A 27 -17.87 -12.64 -30.50
CA VAL A 27 -16.68 -12.14 -29.78
C VAL A 27 -17.01 -10.73 -29.34
N ALA A 28 -16.80 -10.44 -28.06
CA ALA A 28 -17.03 -9.12 -27.50
C ALA A 28 -16.19 -8.11 -28.29
N ALA A 29 -16.85 -7.29 -29.11
CA ALA A 29 -16.23 -6.19 -29.80
C ALA A 29 -15.54 -5.28 -28.77
N CYS A 30 -14.39 -4.70 -29.15
CA CYS A 30 -13.74 -3.69 -28.33
C CYS A 30 -14.78 -2.64 -27.90
N PRO A 31 -14.93 -2.37 -26.59
CA PRO A 31 -15.86 -1.34 -26.15
C PRO A 31 -15.47 0.00 -26.78
N ASP A 32 -16.45 0.84 -27.10
CA ASP A 32 -16.16 2.20 -27.52
C ASP A 32 -15.39 2.92 -26.40
N LEU A 33 -14.40 3.72 -26.79
CA LEU A 33 -13.77 4.63 -25.83
C LEU A 33 -14.87 5.53 -25.25
N PRO A 34 -14.89 5.76 -23.94
CA PRO A 34 -15.89 6.61 -23.31
C PRO A 34 -15.90 7.98 -23.98
N SER A 35 -17.03 8.29 -24.62
CA SER A 35 -17.22 9.55 -25.34
C SER A 35 -17.18 10.69 -24.33
N PHE A 36 -16.09 11.44 -24.34
CA PHE A 36 -15.88 12.62 -23.50
C PHE A 36 -15.88 12.31 -21.99
N ILE A 37 -14.78 11.71 -21.51
CA ILE A 37 -14.45 11.72 -20.08
C ILE A 37 -14.22 13.17 -19.66
N GLU A 38 -15.04 13.70 -18.74
CA GLU A 38 -14.76 15.01 -18.12
C GLU A 38 -13.34 15.00 -17.53
N LYS A 39 -12.56 16.08 -17.67
CA LYS A 39 -11.19 16.21 -17.13
C LYS A 39 -11.05 15.83 -15.64
N SER A 40 -12.15 15.78 -14.89
CA SER A 40 -12.27 15.33 -13.50
C SER A 40 -12.19 13.80 -13.32
N SER A 41 -12.20 12.99 -14.39
CA SER A 41 -12.40 11.53 -14.32
C SER A 41 -11.30 10.68 -14.95
N CYS A 42 -10.21 11.28 -15.44
CA CYS A 42 -8.97 10.57 -15.81
C CYS A 42 -7.79 10.94 -14.91
N GLU A 43 -6.84 10.02 -14.77
CA GLU A 43 -5.62 10.17 -13.96
C GLU A 43 -4.51 10.83 -14.78
N THR A 44 -3.97 11.97 -14.31
CA THR A 44 -2.84 12.64 -14.96
C THR A 44 -1.51 12.10 -14.45
N ILE A 45 -0.54 11.90 -15.36
CA ILE A 45 0.83 11.50 -15.00
C ILE A 45 1.69 12.75 -14.77
N PRO A 46 2.46 12.83 -13.67
CA PRO A 46 3.41 13.91 -13.43
C PRO A 46 4.46 14.02 -14.56
N ALA A 47 4.87 15.25 -14.89
CA ALA A 47 5.81 15.49 -16.00
C ALA A 47 7.23 14.93 -15.74
N GLU A 48 7.67 14.90 -14.49
CA GLU A 48 8.99 14.38 -14.10
C GLU A 48 8.94 12.86 -13.87
N ASN A 49 9.89 12.11 -14.45
CA ASN A 49 9.98 10.64 -14.36
C ASN A 49 8.67 9.89 -14.66
N SER A 50 7.92 10.40 -15.64
CA SER A 50 6.58 9.96 -16.02
C SER A 50 6.49 8.45 -16.33
N TYR A 51 7.51 7.84 -16.94
CA TYR A 51 7.55 6.39 -17.18
C TYR A 51 7.58 5.60 -15.87
N LEU A 52 8.29 6.09 -14.87
CA LEU A 52 8.46 5.39 -13.61
C LEU A 52 7.21 5.50 -12.72
N TYR A 53 6.53 6.64 -12.78
CA TYR A 53 5.18 6.79 -12.23
C TYR A 53 4.21 5.82 -12.88
N LEU A 54 4.17 5.75 -14.22
CA LEU A 54 3.32 4.82 -14.96
C LEU A 54 3.60 3.37 -14.55
N ASN A 55 4.88 2.99 -14.46
CA ASN A 55 5.30 1.67 -14.01
C ASN A 55 4.78 1.36 -12.60
N TYR A 56 5.00 2.28 -11.66
CA TYR A 56 4.51 2.15 -10.30
C TYR A 56 2.97 2.03 -10.25
N ARG A 57 2.26 2.94 -10.91
CA ARG A 57 0.80 2.97 -10.86
C ARG A 57 0.16 1.68 -11.39
N LEU A 58 0.70 1.13 -12.47
CA LEU A 58 0.21 -0.09 -13.09
C LEU A 58 0.67 -1.36 -12.37
N ALA A 59 1.90 -1.40 -11.85
CA ALA A 59 2.39 -2.54 -11.10
C ALA A 59 1.68 -2.74 -9.75
N PHE A 60 1.11 -1.67 -9.19
CA PHE A 60 0.44 -1.66 -7.87
C PHE A 60 -1.09 -1.55 -7.93
N ALA A 61 -1.68 -1.49 -9.12
CA ALA A 61 -3.13 -1.53 -9.29
C ALA A 61 -3.72 -2.81 -8.64
N LYS A 62 -4.79 -2.66 -7.86
CA LYS A 62 -5.45 -3.76 -7.14
C LYS A 62 -6.22 -4.63 -8.13
N LYS A 63 -6.51 -5.86 -7.72
CA LYS A 63 -7.34 -6.78 -8.51
C LYS A 63 -8.73 -6.14 -8.74
N GLY A 64 -9.13 -6.01 -10.00
CA GLY A 64 -10.37 -5.38 -10.43
C GLY A 64 -10.28 -3.87 -10.65
N ASP A 65 -9.10 -3.25 -10.49
CA ASP A 65 -8.93 -1.82 -10.76
C ASP A 65 -9.22 -1.51 -12.23
N LYS A 66 -9.96 -0.42 -12.43
CA LYS A 66 -10.13 0.25 -13.72
C LYS A 66 -9.39 1.58 -13.68
N VAL A 67 -8.35 1.71 -14.49
CA VAL A 67 -7.48 2.88 -14.53
C VAL A 67 -7.64 3.56 -15.88
N VAL A 68 -8.07 4.82 -15.88
CA VAL A 68 -8.14 5.62 -17.10
C VAL A 68 -7.19 6.79 -16.99
N PHE A 69 -6.21 6.87 -17.90
CA PHE A 69 -5.24 7.95 -17.92
C PHE A 69 -5.66 9.08 -18.85
N CYS A 70 -5.38 10.31 -18.43
CA CYS A 70 -5.38 11.45 -19.34
C CYS A 70 -4.19 11.33 -20.31
N PRO A 71 -4.21 12.02 -21.47
CA PRO A 71 -3.11 12.05 -22.42
C PRO A 71 -1.74 12.26 -21.76
N PHE A 72 -0.76 11.44 -22.13
CA PHE A 72 0.61 11.54 -21.64
C PHE A 72 1.62 11.08 -22.69
N ASN A 73 2.87 11.50 -22.54
CA ASN A 73 3.99 10.94 -23.29
C ASN A 73 5.10 10.56 -22.31
N VAL A 74 5.42 9.27 -22.23
CA VAL A 74 6.49 8.74 -21.38
C VAL A 74 7.58 8.08 -22.19
N ILE A 75 8.82 8.29 -21.77
CA ILE A 75 10.01 7.72 -22.41
C ILE A 75 10.69 6.77 -21.41
N LYS A 76 10.76 5.50 -21.76
CA LYS A 76 11.48 4.45 -21.06
C LYS A 76 12.97 4.56 -21.36
N ASN A 77 13.82 4.65 -20.34
CA ASN A 77 15.27 4.56 -20.53
C ASN A 77 15.77 3.11 -20.61
N ARG A 78 16.99 2.94 -21.11
CA ARG A 78 17.64 1.62 -21.27
C ARG A 78 17.80 0.86 -19.94
N ARG A 79 17.96 1.59 -18.83
CA ARG A 79 18.11 1.01 -17.48
C ARG A 79 16.77 0.75 -16.79
N ASP A 80 15.68 1.32 -17.30
CA ASP A 80 14.38 1.19 -16.65
C ASP A 80 13.83 -0.22 -16.89
N PRO A 81 13.25 -0.87 -15.85
CA PRO A 81 12.60 -2.15 -16.02
C PRO A 81 11.31 -2.01 -16.84
N PRO A 82 10.86 -3.09 -17.50
CA PRO A 82 9.52 -3.11 -18.08
C PRO A 82 8.46 -2.96 -16.99
N ILE A 83 7.30 -2.42 -17.36
CA ILE A 83 6.11 -2.37 -16.52
C ILE A 83 5.61 -3.81 -16.32
N ILE A 84 5.61 -4.29 -15.08
CA ILE A 84 5.20 -5.67 -14.77
C ILE A 84 3.75 -5.67 -14.28
N ILE A 85 2.86 -6.29 -15.06
CA ILE A 85 1.46 -6.49 -14.67
C ILE A 85 1.31 -7.81 -13.93
N LYS A 86 0.78 -7.75 -12.70
CA LYS A 86 0.63 -8.91 -11.79
C LYS A 86 -0.82 -9.21 -11.38
N ASN A 87 -1.73 -8.24 -11.50
CA ASN A 87 -3.12 -8.31 -11.03
C ASN A 87 -4.11 -8.16 -12.19
N ASP A 88 -5.36 -8.58 -11.99
CA ASP A 88 -6.46 -8.37 -12.94
C ASP A 88 -6.77 -6.88 -12.99
N ILE A 89 -6.49 -6.22 -14.11
CA ILE A 89 -6.69 -4.77 -14.25
C ILE A 89 -7.20 -4.42 -15.64
N GLU A 90 -8.00 -3.36 -15.70
CA GLU A 90 -8.40 -2.69 -16.93
C GLU A 90 -7.68 -1.34 -17.00
N VAL A 91 -6.97 -1.09 -18.09
CA VAL A 91 -6.20 0.14 -18.29
C VAL A 91 -6.59 0.74 -19.63
N ALA A 92 -7.08 1.97 -19.60
CA ALA A 92 -7.47 2.71 -20.81
C ALA A 92 -6.80 4.08 -20.87
N CYS A 93 -6.57 4.56 -22.08
CA CYS A 93 -6.33 5.97 -22.33
C CYS A 93 -7.67 6.67 -22.58
N ALA A 94 -7.85 7.88 -22.03
CA ALA A 94 -9.07 8.66 -22.24
C ALA A 94 -9.26 9.07 -23.71
N GLU A 95 -8.16 9.23 -24.45
CA GLU A 95 -8.15 9.56 -25.88
C GLU A 95 -7.22 8.59 -26.62
N ARG A 96 -7.70 7.97 -27.70
CA ARG A 96 -6.94 7.00 -28.48
C ARG A 96 -5.59 7.57 -28.90
N ASP A 97 -4.52 6.78 -28.76
CA ASP A 97 -3.14 7.08 -29.15
C ASP A 97 -2.49 8.27 -28.42
N SER A 98 -3.18 8.87 -27.45
CA SER A 98 -2.68 10.02 -26.68
C SER A 98 -1.89 9.63 -25.44
N CYS A 99 -1.93 8.36 -25.03
CA CYS A 99 -1.09 7.76 -23.98
C CYS A 99 0.07 7.02 -24.63
N VAL A 100 1.19 7.72 -24.80
CA VAL A 100 2.36 7.24 -25.54
C VAL A 100 3.39 6.65 -24.58
N VAL A 101 3.80 5.41 -24.82
CA VAL A 101 4.93 4.74 -24.16
C VAL A 101 6.02 4.51 -25.20
N SER A 102 7.18 5.12 -24.99
CA SER A 102 8.27 5.10 -25.96
C SER A 102 9.61 4.63 -25.38
N GLY A 103 10.56 4.26 -26.24
CA GLY A 103 11.96 4.00 -25.85
C GLY A 103 12.35 2.52 -25.77
N PRO A 104 13.65 2.22 -25.51
CA PRO A 104 14.22 0.89 -25.74
C PRO A 104 13.82 -0.20 -24.74
N GLY A 105 14.03 -1.45 -25.16
CA GLY A 105 13.70 -2.66 -24.40
C GLY A 105 12.24 -3.07 -24.55
N THR A 106 11.69 -3.76 -23.55
CA THR A 106 10.27 -4.10 -23.48
C THR A 106 9.52 -3.08 -22.64
N HIS A 107 8.36 -2.60 -23.10
CA HIS A 107 7.58 -1.62 -22.34
C HIS A 107 6.74 -2.29 -21.26
N MET A 108 5.98 -3.33 -21.59
CA MET A 108 5.09 -4.02 -20.65
C MET A 108 5.29 -5.53 -20.69
N VAL A 109 5.27 -6.17 -19.51
CA VAL A 109 5.31 -7.63 -19.36
C VAL A 109 4.14 -8.08 -18.50
N VAL A 110 3.34 -9.00 -19.03
CA VAL A 110 2.21 -9.61 -18.34
C VAL A 110 2.66 -10.94 -17.73
N LYS A 111 2.71 -11.03 -16.39
CA LYS A 111 3.13 -12.24 -15.66
C LYS A 111 2.00 -12.69 -14.73
N THR A 112 1.03 -13.47 -15.24
CA THR A 112 -0.13 -13.83 -14.42
C THR A 112 -0.33 -15.33 -14.30
N LYS A 113 -0.82 -15.80 -13.13
CA LYS A 113 -1.29 -17.17 -12.90
C LYS A 113 -2.82 -17.30 -12.87
N GLN A 114 -3.55 -16.18 -12.78
CA GLN A 114 -5.03 -16.06 -12.72
C GLN A 114 -5.55 -14.66 -13.14
N ALA A 115 -4.71 -13.78 -13.70
CA ALA A 115 -5.09 -12.38 -13.97
C ALA A 115 -5.38 -12.12 -15.45
N LYS A 116 -6.48 -11.40 -15.72
CA LYS A 116 -6.86 -10.83 -17.02
C LYS A 116 -6.32 -9.41 -17.14
N LEU A 117 -5.77 -9.07 -18.30
CA LEU A 117 -5.35 -7.70 -18.61
C LEU A 117 -6.21 -7.20 -19.75
N PHE A 118 -6.77 -6.00 -19.60
CA PHE A 118 -7.39 -5.26 -20.69
C PHE A 118 -6.64 -3.94 -20.88
N VAL A 119 -6.07 -3.72 -22.08
CA VAL A 119 -5.39 -2.47 -22.45
C VAL A 119 -6.11 -1.83 -23.63
N GLN A 120 -6.42 -0.52 -23.52
CA GLN A 120 -7.13 0.19 -24.58
C GLN A 120 -6.58 1.60 -24.85
N GLY A 121 -6.41 1.96 -26.13
CA GLY A 121 -6.12 3.35 -26.52
C GLY A 121 -4.66 3.79 -26.39
N PHE A 122 -3.72 2.88 -26.20
CA PHE A 122 -2.29 3.22 -26.01
C PHE A 122 -1.51 3.24 -27.32
N ARG A 123 -0.46 4.07 -27.39
CA ARG A 123 0.52 4.03 -28.47
C ARG A 123 1.90 3.61 -27.95
N PHE A 124 2.47 2.58 -28.55
CA PHE A 124 3.77 2.00 -28.20
C PHE A 124 4.79 2.20 -29.33
N THR A 125 5.94 2.80 -29.02
CA THR A 125 6.95 3.11 -30.05
C THR A 125 8.40 2.95 -29.59
N GLY A 126 9.27 2.55 -30.52
CA GLY A 126 10.72 2.47 -30.30
C GLY A 126 11.19 1.37 -29.34
N ALA A 127 10.36 0.34 -29.09
CA ALA A 127 10.81 -0.84 -28.38
C ALA A 127 11.95 -1.53 -29.15
N THR A 128 12.95 -2.07 -28.44
CA THR A 128 14.08 -2.82 -29.05
C THR A 128 14.09 -4.30 -28.64
N LYS A 129 12.95 -4.73 -28.10
CA LYS A 129 12.51 -6.09 -27.81
C LYS A 129 11.01 -6.05 -28.18
N SER A 130 10.13 -6.78 -27.50
CA SER A 130 8.68 -6.61 -27.71
C SER A 130 8.13 -5.42 -26.94
N SER A 131 7.24 -4.62 -27.52
CA SER A 131 6.52 -3.57 -26.76
C SER A 131 5.71 -4.18 -25.62
N ILE A 132 4.90 -5.20 -25.94
CA ILE A 132 4.16 -5.99 -24.96
C ILE A 132 4.62 -7.45 -25.03
N PHE A 133 4.96 -8.01 -23.89
CA PHE A 133 5.29 -9.42 -23.74
C PHE A 133 4.33 -10.12 -22.77
N VAL A 134 3.53 -11.05 -23.30
CA VAL A 134 2.65 -11.92 -22.50
C VAL A 134 3.39 -13.19 -22.16
N HIS A 135 3.79 -13.31 -20.89
CA HIS A 135 4.56 -14.44 -20.39
C HIS A 135 3.66 -15.66 -20.12
N LYS A 136 4.25 -16.87 -20.10
CA LYS A 136 3.56 -18.13 -19.79
C LYS A 136 2.75 -18.04 -18.50
N SER A 137 1.45 -18.33 -18.59
CA SER A 137 0.51 -18.42 -17.46
C SER A 137 0.25 -19.88 -17.08
N SER A 138 -0.04 -20.15 -15.80
CA SER A 138 -0.47 -21.47 -15.33
C SER A 138 -1.95 -21.75 -15.54
N SER A 139 -2.71 -20.79 -16.09
CA SER A 139 -4.15 -20.90 -16.36
C SER A 139 -4.47 -20.25 -17.71
N VAL A 140 -5.54 -20.69 -18.37
CA VAL A 140 -6.08 -20.08 -19.60
C VAL A 140 -6.76 -18.74 -19.23
N ASN A 141 -5.98 -17.68 -19.00
CA ASN A 141 -6.51 -16.34 -18.90
C ASN A 141 -6.41 -15.68 -20.28
N GLU A 142 -7.51 -15.11 -20.71
CA GLU A 142 -7.62 -14.37 -21.95
C GLU A 142 -7.31 -12.89 -21.67
N HIS A 143 -6.19 -12.41 -22.20
CA HIS A 143 -5.81 -11.01 -22.17
C HIS A 143 -6.40 -10.29 -23.39
N THR A 144 -6.65 -8.99 -23.30
CA THR A 144 -7.22 -8.21 -24.40
C THR A 144 -6.45 -6.92 -24.61
N ILE A 145 -6.09 -6.65 -25.87
CA ILE A 145 -5.56 -5.36 -26.32
C ILE A 145 -6.53 -4.83 -27.36
N CYS A 146 -7.03 -3.62 -27.16
CA CYS A 146 -8.02 -2.99 -28.02
C CYS A 146 -7.55 -1.60 -28.45
N GLN A 147 -7.87 -1.20 -29.69
CA GLN A 147 -7.74 0.19 -30.15
C GLN A 147 -6.38 0.82 -29.80
N SER A 148 -5.30 0.08 -29.97
CA SER A 148 -3.94 0.50 -29.59
C SER A 148 -3.03 0.49 -30.82
N THR A 149 -2.02 1.35 -30.81
CA THR A 149 -1.07 1.51 -31.92
C THR A 149 0.32 1.02 -31.53
N PHE A 150 0.95 0.27 -32.42
CA PHE A 150 2.31 -0.23 -32.29
C PHE A 150 3.12 0.22 -33.50
N GLU A 151 4.06 1.14 -33.29
CA GLU A 151 4.75 1.82 -34.38
C GLU A 151 6.26 1.89 -34.19
N GLY A 152 7.01 1.50 -35.23
CA GLY A 152 8.47 1.68 -35.23
C GLY A 152 9.17 0.86 -34.14
N ASN A 153 8.68 -0.33 -33.82
CA ASN A 153 9.29 -1.23 -32.84
C ASN A 153 10.20 -2.25 -33.52
N GLU A 154 11.28 -2.67 -32.85
CA GLU A 154 12.27 -3.59 -33.36
C GLU A 154 12.48 -4.79 -32.41
N SER A 155 12.41 -6.03 -32.91
CA SER A 155 12.68 -7.22 -32.08
C SER A 155 13.10 -8.45 -32.87
N LYS A 156 13.88 -9.34 -32.26
CA LYS A 156 14.07 -10.70 -32.82
C LYS A 156 12.75 -11.47 -32.97
N LYS A 157 11.81 -11.32 -32.02
CA LYS A 157 10.52 -12.03 -32.03
C LYS A 157 9.43 -11.11 -31.53
N GLY A 158 8.43 -10.81 -32.38
CA GLY A 158 7.28 -10.00 -31.97
C GLY A 158 7.69 -8.58 -31.60
N ALA A 159 7.97 -7.73 -32.58
CA ALA A 159 8.34 -6.34 -32.35
C ALA A 159 7.27 -5.55 -31.58
N ALA A 160 6.01 -5.70 -32.00
CA ALA A 160 4.88 -5.14 -31.27
C ALA A 160 4.54 -6.04 -30.07
N ILE A 161 4.19 -7.30 -30.34
CA ILE A 161 3.61 -8.21 -29.34
C ILE A 161 4.30 -9.57 -29.41
N ARG A 162 4.65 -10.10 -28.24
CA ARG A 162 5.10 -11.50 -28.08
C ARG A 162 4.20 -12.23 -27.08
N VAL A 163 3.76 -13.43 -27.45
CA VAL A 163 2.94 -14.31 -26.61
C VAL A 163 3.64 -15.65 -26.41
N SER A 164 3.88 -16.04 -25.15
CA SER A 164 4.48 -17.34 -24.81
C SER A 164 3.49 -18.50 -24.88
N SER A 165 4.02 -19.71 -25.03
CA SER A 165 3.25 -20.95 -24.92
C SER A 165 2.46 -21.02 -23.61
N GLY A 166 1.18 -21.40 -23.71
CA GLY A 166 0.24 -21.47 -22.59
C GLY A 166 -0.44 -20.15 -22.22
N ALA A 167 -0.17 -19.05 -22.94
CA ALA A 167 -0.92 -17.79 -22.80
C ALA A 167 -1.98 -17.64 -23.92
N SER A 168 -3.00 -16.81 -23.67
CA SER A 168 -4.04 -16.46 -24.63
C SER A 168 -4.19 -14.95 -24.71
N LEU A 169 -4.29 -14.42 -25.93
CA LEU A 169 -4.41 -12.99 -26.19
C LEU A 169 -5.45 -12.73 -27.29
N ILE A 170 -6.35 -11.77 -27.03
CA ILE A 170 -7.23 -11.14 -28.01
C ILE A 170 -6.66 -9.77 -28.37
N VAL A 171 -6.57 -9.48 -29.66
CA VAL A 171 -6.19 -8.17 -30.21
C VAL A 171 -7.30 -7.67 -31.12
N GLY A 172 -7.89 -6.52 -30.80
CA GLY A 172 -8.98 -5.95 -31.59
C GLY A 172 -8.69 -4.51 -32.02
N GLN A 173 -9.13 -4.16 -33.23
CA GLN A 173 -9.16 -2.76 -33.71
C GLN A 173 -7.84 -1.99 -33.54
N SER A 174 -6.70 -2.67 -33.65
CA SER A 174 -5.37 -2.13 -33.35
C SER A 174 -4.54 -1.91 -34.61
N ASP A 175 -3.58 -0.98 -34.55
CA ASP A 175 -2.73 -0.61 -35.68
C ASP A 175 -1.29 -1.05 -35.45
N PHE A 176 -0.69 -1.69 -36.46
CA PHE A 176 0.69 -2.17 -36.46
C PHE A 176 1.41 -1.57 -37.67
N THR A 177 2.25 -0.57 -37.44
CA THR A 177 2.89 0.20 -38.52
C THR A 177 4.41 0.22 -38.39
N ASP A 178 5.13 0.01 -39.50
CA ASP A 178 6.58 0.20 -39.58
C ASP A 178 7.39 -0.55 -38.50
N ASN A 179 6.92 -1.72 -38.05
CA ASN A 179 7.66 -2.54 -37.08
C ASN A 179 8.63 -3.46 -37.81
N ASP A 180 9.84 -3.62 -37.26
CA ASP A 180 10.89 -4.48 -37.82
C ASP A 180 11.16 -5.69 -36.92
N SER A 181 11.24 -6.88 -37.50
CA SER A 181 11.48 -8.09 -36.75
C SER A 181 12.35 -9.13 -37.46
N VAL A 182 12.81 -10.15 -36.74
CA VAL A 182 13.27 -11.38 -37.42
C VAL A 182 12.09 -12.29 -37.70
N ARG A 183 11.14 -12.40 -36.77
CA ARG A 183 9.90 -13.18 -36.90
C ARG A 183 8.73 -12.47 -36.26
N GLY A 184 7.70 -12.15 -37.05
CA GLY A 184 6.47 -11.57 -36.51
C GLY A 184 6.62 -10.13 -36.05
N THR A 185 5.82 -9.23 -36.60
CA THR A 185 5.43 -8.03 -35.83
C THR A 185 4.66 -8.45 -34.58
N VAL A 186 3.76 -9.43 -34.75
CA VAL A 186 3.14 -10.21 -33.69
C VAL A 186 3.70 -11.62 -33.73
N PHE A 187 4.26 -12.07 -32.61
CA PHE A 187 4.77 -13.44 -32.45
C PHE A 187 3.98 -14.17 -31.37
N THR A 188 3.53 -15.39 -31.64
CA THR A 188 2.83 -16.22 -30.66
C THR A 188 3.29 -17.68 -30.68
N ASP A 189 3.55 -18.23 -29.49
CA ASP A 189 3.64 -19.68 -29.24
C ASP A 189 2.38 -20.19 -28.49
N GLY A 190 1.39 -19.32 -28.26
CA GLY A 190 0.16 -19.58 -27.52
C GLY A 190 -1.10 -19.39 -28.38
N SER A 191 -2.23 -19.07 -27.73
CA SER A 191 -3.48 -18.73 -28.43
C SER A 191 -3.52 -17.24 -28.75
N LEU A 192 -3.85 -16.89 -30.00
CA LEU A 192 -4.02 -15.54 -30.47
C LEU A 192 -5.32 -15.43 -31.25
N GLU A 193 -6.19 -14.54 -30.81
CA GLU A 193 -7.30 -14.06 -31.62
C GLU A 193 -7.00 -12.61 -32.03
N ILE A 194 -7.14 -12.29 -33.32
CA ILE A 194 -6.91 -10.95 -33.82
C ILE A 194 -8.00 -10.53 -34.79
N TYR A 195 -8.60 -9.37 -34.58
CA TYR A 195 -9.68 -8.89 -35.43
C TYR A 195 -9.66 -7.39 -35.71
N GLN A 196 -10.23 -7.01 -36.86
CA GLN A 196 -10.41 -5.61 -37.29
C GLN A 196 -9.16 -4.74 -37.16
N SER A 197 -7.97 -5.34 -37.24
CA SER A 197 -6.69 -4.67 -37.01
C SER A 197 -5.96 -4.39 -38.32
N ASN A 198 -5.18 -3.31 -38.36
CA ASN A 198 -4.40 -2.90 -39.54
C ASN A 198 -2.92 -3.26 -39.35
N PHE A 199 -2.31 -3.85 -40.37
CA PHE A 199 -0.89 -4.16 -40.46
C PHE A 199 -0.34 -3.47 -41.69
N GLU A 200 0.50 -2.46 -41.51
CA GLU A 200 1.00 -1.65 -42.60
C GLU A 200 2.52 -1.47 -42.55
N SER A 201 3.19 -1.71 -43.68
CA SER A 201 4.62 -1.44 -43.86
C SER A 201 5.55 -2.15 -42.85
N ASN A 202 5.11 -3.24 -42.22
CA ASN A 202 5.94 -3.98 -41.29
C ASN A 202 6.98 -4.84 -42.01
N HIS A 203 8.15 -4.99 -41.40
CA HIS A 203 9.27 -5.77 -41.92
C HIS A 203 9.57 -7.03 -41.10
N ALA A 204 9.88 -8.14 -41.76
CA ALA A 204 10.52 -9.29 -41.11
C ALA A 204 11.67 -9.87 -41.93
N ASN A 205 12.85 -10.01 -41.32
CA ASN A 205 14.02 -10.57 -41.97
C ASN A 205 13.88 -12.05 -42.38
N ARG A 206 13.07 -12.84 -41.66
CA ARG A 206 12.80 -14.25 -42.02
C ARG A 206 11.35 -14.46 -42.39
N ASP A 207 10.46 -14.66 -41.41
CA ASP A 207 9.11 -15.14 -41.68
C ASP A 207 8.07 -14.39 -40.85
N GLY A 208 6.86 -14.24 -41.39
CA GLY A 208 5.73 -13.64 -40.71
C GLY A 208 5.88 -12.14 -40.54
N SER A 209 6.02 -11.35 -41.63
CA SER A 209 6.15 -9.89 -41.52
C SER A 209 5.02 -9.23 -40.72
N ALA A 210 3.82 -9.81 -40.77
CA ALA A 210 2.73 -9.47 -39.87
C ALA A 210 2.69 -10.39 -38.64
N ILE A 211 2.40 -11.68 -38.83
CA ILE A 211 2.16 -12.64 -37.74
C ILE A 211 3.06 -13.87 -37.90
N TYR A 212 3.70 -14.28 -36.81
CA TYR A 212 4.41 -15.54 -36.72
C TYR A 212 3.83 -16.42 -35.61
N GLY A 213 3.38 -17.63 -35.96
CA GLY A 213 2.95 -18.67 -35.04
C GLY A 213 3.98 -19.78 -34.90
N GLY A 214 4.38 -20.12 -33.68
CA GLY A 214 5.21 -21.29 -33.38
C GLY A 214 4.49 -22.63 -33.60
N GLU A 215 5.17 -23.73 -33.27
CA GLU A 215 4.70 -25.10 -33.52
C GLU A 215 3.34 -25.43 -32.86
N PHE A 216 3.04 -24.84 -31.72
CA PHE A 216 1.80 -25.09 -30.96
C PHE A 216 0.87 -23.88 -30.88
N ALA A 217 1.08 -22.88 -31.74
CA ALA A 217 0.22 -21.71 -31.78
C ALA A 217 -1.18 -22.06 -32.30
N LEU A 218 -2.19 -21.43 -31.70
CA LEU A 218 -3.57 -21.41 -32.20
C LEU A 218 -3.88 -19.97 -32.61
N ILE A 219 -4.24 -19.74 -33.87
CA ILE A 219 -4.45 -18.38 -34.37
C ILE A 219 -5.82 -18.26 -35.05
N GLU A 220 -6.63 -17.33 -34.58
CA GLU A 220 -7.88 -16.91 -35.21
C GLU A 220 -7.75 -15.47 -35.67
N SER A 221 -7.96 -15.23 -36.96
CA SER A 221 -7.88 -13.91 -37.61
C SER A 221 -9.25 -13.55 -38.19
N ARG A 222 -9.75 -12.32 -38.00
CA ARG A 222 -11.01 -11.87 -38.60
C ARG A 222 -10.99 -10.41 -39.03
N GLU A 223 -11.43 -10.11 -40.25
CA GLU A 223 -11.61 -8.73 -40.74
C GLU A 223 -10.36 -7.83 -40.61
N ASN A 224 -9.16 -8.41 -40.62
CA ASN A 224 -7.91 -7.66 -40.54
C ASN A 224 -7.53 -7.08 -41.90
N LEU A 225 -6.64 -6.10 -41.90
CA LEU A 225 -6.20 -5.39 -43.08
C LEU A 225 -4.67 -5.40 -43.15
N PHE A 226 -4.11 -5.99 -44.19
CA PHE A 226 -2.66 -6.07 -44.38
C PHE A 226 -2.25 -5.27 -45.61
N ARG A 227 -1.36 -4.29 -45.45
CA ARG A 227 -0.84 -3.44 -46.53
C ARG A 227 0.68 -3.36 -46.52
N ASN A 228 1.33 -3.57 -47.67
CA ASN A 228 2.76 -3.26 -47.88
C ASN A 228 3.74 -3.88 -46.87
N ASN A 229 3.36 -4.96 -46.17
CA ASN A 229 4.25 -5.64 -45.25
C ASN A 229 5.25 -6.50 -46.04
N ASN A 230 6.53 -6.40 -45.72
CA ASN A 230 7.61 -7.02 -46.47
C ASN A 230 8.41 -7.96 -45.59
N GLY A 231 8.71 -9.18 -46.03
CA GLY A 231 9.61 -10.04 -45.29
C GLY A 231 10.36 -11.04 -46.16
N GLY A 232 11.37 -11.69 -45.57
CA GLY A 232 12.16 -12.74 -46.23
C GLY A 232 11.40 -14.04 -46.52
N GLY A 233 10.11 -14.10 -46.20
CA GLY A 233 9.25 -15.28 -46.15
C GLY A 233 7.77 -14.89 -46.07
N ASP A 234 6.92 -15.72 -45.44
CA ASP A 234 5.46 -15.53 -45.44
C ASP A 234 5.01 -14.23 -44.75
N LEU A 235 3.86 -13.66 -45.17
CA LEU A 235 3.19 -12.57 -44.44
C LEU A 235 2.70 -13.03 -43.06
N ILE A 236 2.08 -14.22 -43.04
CA ILE A 236 1.67 -14.96 -41.85
C ILE A 236 2.34 -16.32 -41.91
N SER A 237 3.30 -16.58 -41.03
CA SER A 237 4.03 -17.84 -41.00
C SER A 237 3.63 -18.68 -39.80
N LEU A 238 3.43 -19.98 -40.01
CA LEU A 238 2.90 -20.89 -39.01
C LEU A 238 3.76 -22.16 -38.93
N GLY A 239 4.10 -22.57 -37.72
CA GLY A 239 4.75 -23.86 -37.45
C GLY A 239 3.85 -25.06 -37.74
N ASN A 240 2.51 -24.91 -37.66
CA ASN A 240 1.49 -25.94 -37.91
C ASN A 240 0.20 -25.34 -38.52
N TYR A 241 -0.71 -26.18 -39.05
CA TYR A 241 -1.92 -25.79 -39.80
C TYR A 241 -3.10 -25.23 -38.97
N ASN A 242 -2.90 -24.78 -37.73
CA ASN A 242 -3.98 -24.32 -36.85
C ASN A 242 -4.24 -22.81 -36.99
N TYR A 243 -4.68 -22.39 -38.17
CA TYR A 243 -5.04 -21.01 -38.47
C TYR A 243 -6.40 -20.92 -39.16
N ASN A 244 -7.24 -20.03 -38.66
CA ASN A 244 -8.53 -19.71 -39.25
C ASN A 244 -8.58 -18.21 -39.57
N ASP A 245 -8.92 -17.85 -40.81
CA ASP A 245 -9.10 -16.45 -41.23
C ASP A 245 -10.51 -16.24 -41.77
N ASN A 246 -11.20 -15.26 -41.20
CA ASN A 246 -12.55 -14.88 -41.61
C ASN A 246 -12.55 -13.44 -42.13
N ASN A 247 -12.62 -13.27 -43.45
CA ASN A 247 -12.86 -11.97 -44.11
C ASN A 247 -11.74 -10.91 -43.95
N SER A 248 -10.48 -11.30 -43.75
CA SER A 248 -9.35 -10.35 -43.79
C SER A 248 -8.98 -9.94 -45.22
N LYS A 249 -8.44 -8.72 -45.39
CA LYS A 249 -8.07 -8.11 -46.66
C LYS A 249 -6.56 -7.93 -46.77
N TYR A 250 -6.01 -8.18 -47.96
CA TYR A 250 -4.57 -8.18 -48.22
C TYR A 250 -4.26 -7.30 -49.44
N PHE A 251 -3.39 -6.30 -49.28
CA PHE A 251 -2.96 -5.36 -50.31
C PHE A 251 -1.43 -5.32 -50.39
N SER A 252 -0.85 -5.55 -51.56
CA SER A 252 0.59 -5.46 -51.79
C SER A 252 0.91 -4.44 -52.88
N ASN A 253 1.77 -3.46 -52.58
CA ASN A 253 2.41 -2.62 -53.61
C ASN A 253 3.84 -3.12 -53.84
N ALA A 254 4.11 -3.58 -55.06
CA ALA A 254 5.44 -3.74 -55.66
C ALA A 254 6.48 -4.64 -54.93
N GLY A 255 6.69 -5.85 -55.47
CA GLY A 255 8.05 -6.39 -55.55
C GLY A 255 8.44 -7.67 -54.79
N SER A 256 7.62 -8.22 -53.88
CA SER A 256 7.97 -9.49 -53.19
C SER A 256 6.90 -10.59 -53.27
N CYS A 257 6.10 -10.61 -54.33
CA CYS A 257 5.34 -11.82 -54.70
C CYS A 257 6.23 -12.86 -55.41
N SER A 258 7.50 -13.01 -55.01
CA SER A 258 8.41 -14.01 -55.56
C SER A 258 8.83 -14.99 -54.47
N SER A 259 8.43 -16.25 -54.68
CA SER A 259 8.76 -17.48 -53.95
C SER A 259 8.29 -17.60 -52.50
N THR A 260 7.14 -18.25 -52.30
CA THR A 260 6.65 -18.93 -51.08
C THR A 260 6.55 -18.07 -49.79
N GLY A 261 5.39 -17.73 -49.23
CA GLY A 261 4.07 -18.32 -49.38
C GLY A 261 2.94 -17.52 -48.71
N PHE A 262 1.76 -17.91 -49.14
CA PHE A 262 0.50 -17.76 -48.43
C PHE A 262 0.62 -18.47 -47.08
N VAL A 263 -0.28 -18.12 -46.15
CA VAL A 263 -0.65 -18.98 -45.01
C VAL A 263 -0.49 -20.44 -45.44
N ARG A 264 0.45 -21.19 -44.84
CA ARG A 264 0.54 -22.63 -45.11
C ARG A 264 -0.84 -23.25 -44.83
N GLY A 265 -1.63 -23.53 -45.87
CA GLY A 265 -2.90 -24.25 -45.76
C GLY A 265 -4.15 -23.68 -46.43
N ASN A 266 -4.20 -22.44 -46.93
CA ASN A 266 -5.39 -21.98 -47.70
C ASN A 266 -5.08 -20.83 -48.66
N SER A 267 -5.52 -20.98 -49.91
CA SER A 267 -5.17 -20.14 -51.06
C SER A 267 -6.32 -19.20 -51.45
N VAL A 268 -6.19 -17.88 -51.27
CA VAL A 268 -6.94 -16.89 -52.08
C VAL A 268 -6.18 -15.56 -52.13
N CYS A 269 -5.65 -15.20 -53.31
CA CYS A 269 -5.47 -13.78 -53.68
C CYS A 269 -6.57 -13.46 -54.70
N THR A 270 -7.48 -12.57 -54.37
CA THR A 270 -8.25 -11.85 -55.40
C THR A 270 -7.71 -10.43 -55.43
N GLY A 271 -6.82 -10.19 -56.39
CA GLY A 271 -6.47 -8.83 -56.76
C GLY A 271 -7.71 -8.18 -57.37
N THR A 272 -8.29 -7.20 -56.67
CA THR A 272 -9.12 -6.20 -57.34
C THR A 272 -8.40 -4.88 -57.20
N ASP A 273 -7.92 -4.40 -58.35
CA ASP A 273 -7.54 -3.00 -58.54
C ASP A 273 -8.68 -2.12 -58.02
N ALA A 274 -8.35 -1.24 -57.08
CA ALA A 274 -9.15 -0.05 -56.82
C ALA A 274 -8.18 1.09 -56.52
N THR A 275 -7.88 1.82 -57.57
CA THR A 275 -7.42 3.21 -57.54
C THR A 275 -8.32 4.01 -56.59
N LEU A 276 -7.80 4.36 -55.41
CA LEU A 276 -8.34 5.45 -54.62
C LEU A 276 -7.18 6.30 -54.11
N SER A 277 -7.16 7.55 -54.57
CA SER A 277 -6.28 8.62 -54.12
C SER A 277 -6.40 8.82 -52.59
N PRO A 278 -5.35 9.32 -51.93
CA PRO A 278 -5.40 9.61 -50.50
C PRO A 278 -6.45 10.68 -50.22
N ALA A 279 -7.46 10.32 -49.44
CA ALA A 279 -8.38 11.29 -48.88
C ALA A 279 -7.59 12.18 -47.90
N ALA A 280 -7.59 13.48 -48.20
CA ALA A 280 -6.95 14.51 -47.43
C ALA A 280 -7.40 14.50 -45.95
N SER A 281 -6.47 14.89 -45.08
CA SER A 281 -6.74 15.27 -43.70
C SER A 281 -7.90 16.26 -43.62
N PRO A 282 -8.90 16.05 -42.75
CA PRO A 282 -9.85 17.11 -42.45
C PRO A 282 -9.19 18.09 -41.46
N THR A 283 -8.58 19.13 -42.01
CA THR A 283 -8.34 20.39 -41.29
C THR A 283 -9.65 21.16 -41.27
N ALA A 284 -10.19 21.44 -40.08
CA ALA A 284 -11.15 22.52 -39.89
C ALA A 284 -11.00 23.09 -38.48
N SER A 285 -10.33 24.23 -38.40
CA SER A 285 -10.66 25.25 -37.38
C SER A 285 -12.06 25.79 -37.66
N PRO A 286 -12.77 26.27 -36.63
CA PRO A 286 -13.11 27.68 -36.69
C PRO A 286 -12.89 28.43 -35.37
N THR A 287 -12.44 29.66 -35.56
CA THR A 287 -12.31 30.79 -34.65
C THR A 287 -13.66 31.25 -34.10
N ALA A 288 -13.76 31.55 -32.80
CA ALA A 288 -14.20 32.84 -32.25
C ALA A 288 -14.52 32.73 -30.75
N SER A 289 -13.93 33.63 -29.97
CA SER A 289 -14.23 33.91 -28.56
C SER A 289 -15.69 34.39 -28.36
N PRO A 290 -16.19 34.33 -27.11
CA PRO A 290 -16.21 35.59 -26.38
C PRO A 290 -15.75 35.48 -24.91
N THR A 291 -15.20 36.61 -24.52
CA THR A 291 -14.76 37.13 -23.22
C THR A 291 -15.83 37.03 -22.13
N VAL A 292 -15.51 36.43 -20.98
CA VAL A 292 -16.04 36.85 -19.66
C VAL A 292 -14.97 36.60 -18.58
N SER A 293 -14.56 37.67 -17.90
CA SER A 293 -13.65 37.66 -16.75
C SER A 293 -14.38 37.30 -15.44
N PRO A 294 -13.67 36.80 -14.41
CA PRO A 294 -14.27 36.17 -13.24
C PRO A 294 -14.67 37.18 -12.15
N PRO A 295 -15.65 36.89 -11.28
CA PRO A 295 -15.69 37.53 -9.98
C PRO A 295 -14.67 36.87 -9.06
N LYS A 296 -13.76 37.71 -8.55
CA LYS A 296 -12.98 37.46 -7.33
C LYS A 296 -13.96 37.24 -6.18
N ASN A 297 -13.74 36.19 -5.40
CA ASN A 297 -14.06 36.19 -3.98
C ASN A 297 -12.79 35.81 -3.23
N ASP A 298 -12.08 36.85 -2.80
CA ASP A 298 -11.28 36.81 -1.58
C ASP A 298 -12.25 36.64 -0.42
N GLU A 299 -12.14 35.55 0.34
CA GLU A 299 -12.58 35.54 1.74
C GLU A 299 -11.87 34.43 2.52
N ASN A 300 -10.91 34.86 3.34
CA ASN A 300 -10.39 34.12 4.49
C ASN A 300 -11.56 33.74 5.42
N PRO A 301 -11.74 32.46 5.80
CA PRO A 301 -12.54 32.13 6.96
C PRO A 301 -11.70 32.35 8.21
N THR A 302 -12.08 33.40 8.93
CA THR A 302 -11.60 33.78 10.24
C THR A 302 -11.95 32.71 11.27
N LEU A 303 -10.98 32.38 12.12
CA LEU A 303 -11.15 31.59 13.34
C LEU A 303 -12.13 32.29 14.29
N SER A 304 -13.19 31.60 14.71
CA SER A 304 -13.81 31.72 16.04
C SER A 304 -14.77 30.56 16.32
N PRO A 305 -14.99 30.21 17.60
CA PRO A 305 -15.20 28.83 18.04
C PRO A 305 -16.67 28.42 18.00
N MET A 306 -16.95 27.21 17.53
CA MET A 306 -18.27 26.59 17.73
C MET A 306 -18.23 25.43 18.72
N ASN A 307 -19.03 25.66 19.76
CA ASN A 307 -19.45 24.79 20.83
C ASN A 307 -19.92 23.40 20.38
N ASN A 308 -19.46 22.42 21.16
CA ASN A 308 -20.22 21.36 21.82
C ASN A 308 -21.19 20.51 20.98
N LEU A 309 -20.72 19.32 20.62
CA LEU A 309 -21.55 18.11 20.61
C LEU A 309 -21.24 17.31 21.88
N HIS A 310 -22.21 17.37 22.79
CA HIS A 310 -22.29 16.61 24.03
C HIS A 310 -22.72 15.16 23.69
N PRO A 311 -22.05 14.12 24.20
CA PRO A 311 -22.71 12.86 24.49
C PRO A 311 -23.45 13.03 25.83
N THR A 312 -24.73 12.72 25.82
CA THR A 312 -25.57 12.62 27.02
C THR A 312 -25.15 11.39 27.82
N GLY A 313 -24.18 11.61 28.71
CA GLY A 313 -23.84 10.75 29.83
C GLY A 313 -23.16 11.66 30.83
N VAL A 314 -23.82 11.95 31.95
CA VAL A 314 -23.23 12.74 33.03
C VAL A 314 -21.97 12.00 33.47
N VAL A 315 -20.79 12.51 33.08
CA VAL A 315 -19.52 12.14 33.70
C VAL A 315 -19.61 12.70 35.11
N GLU A 316 -20.00 11.86 36.07
CA GLU A 316 -19.96 12.23 37.47
C GLU A 316 -18.54 12.73 37.79
N LYS A 317 -18.42 13.99 38.23
CA LYS A 317 -17.17 14.49 38.81
C LYS A 317 -16.76 13.53 39.91
N LEU A 318 -15.63 12.83 39.75
CA LEU A 318 -15.07 12.04 40.83
C LEU A 318 -14.86 12.95 42.06
N PRO A 319 -15.21 12.50 43.27
CA PRO A 319 -15.08 13.31 44.47
C PRO A 319 -13.64 13.79 44.67
N LYS A 320 -13.47 15.09 44.97
CA LYS A 320 -12.16 15.70 45.31
C LYS A 320 -11.45 15.02 46.49
N ASP A 321 -12.15 14.21 47.26
CA ASP A 321 -11.63 13.52 48.45
C ASP A 321 -10.82 12.24 48.12
N ASN A 322 -10.74 11.86 46.84
CA ASN A 322 -9.94 10.72 46.37
C ASN A 322 -8.46 11.05 46.09
N ILE A 323 -8.02 12.29 46.36
CA ILE A 323 -6.63 12.70 46.16
C ILE A 323 -5.72 11.86 47.08
N HIS A 324 -4.90 11.00 46.47
CA HIS A 324 -3.76 10.43 47.16
C HIS A 324 -2.78 11.58 47.40
N ILE A 325 -2.48 11.89 48.67
CA ILE A 325 -1.46 12.87 49.06
C ILE A 325 -0.08 12.22 48.77
N ASN A 326 0.19 11.94 47.50
CA ASN A 326 1.50 11.55 47.01
C ASN A 326 2.19 12.85 46.55
N PRO A 327 3.41 13.17 47.03
CA PRO A 327 4.13 14.35 46.58
C PRO A 327 4.42 14.37 45.06
N GLY A 328 4.37 13.23 44.37
CA GLY A 328 4.47 13.13 42.91
C GLY A 328 3.13 13.26 42.14
N TYR A 329 2.02 13.55 42.82
CA TYR A 329 0.70 13.59 42.19
C TYR A 329 0.57 14.74 41.19
N PHE A 330 -0.08 14.46 40.06
CA PHE A 330 -0.46 15.45 39.05
C PHE A 330 -1.80 15.06 38.42
N ASN A 331 -2.48 16.04 37.80
CA ASN A 331 -3.67 15.80 37.02
C ASN A 331 -3.70 16.63 35.73
N TYR A 332 -4.71 16.36 34.90
CA TYR A 332 -4.91 17.02 33.61
C TYR A 332 -5.91 18.17 33.67
N ASP A 333 -6.38 18.56 34.87
CA ASP A 333 -7.30 19.67 35.05
C ASP A 333 -6.58 21.00 34.81
N LEU A 334 -6.92 21.67 33.71
CA LEU A 334 -6.34 22.96 33.33
C LEU A 334 -6.68 24.09 34.31
N THR A 335 -7.65 23.88 35.20
CA THR A 335 -8.05 24.85 36.22
C THR A 335 -7.40 24.62 37.59
N ASP A 336 -6.64 23.52 37.74
CA ASP A 336 -5.96 23.18 38.99
C ASP A 336 -4.57 23.84 39.05
N GLU A 337 -4.46 24.91 39.84
CA GLU A 337 -3.23 25.69 40.01
C GLU A 337 -2.12 24.97 40.82
N ALA A 338 -2.46 23.85 41.48
CA ALA A 338 -1.55 23.08 42.32
C ALA A 338 -1.01 21.84 41.59
N TYR A 339 -1.87 21.12 40.87
CA TYR A 339 -1.54 19.81 40.28
C TYR A 339 -1.82 19.72 38.78
N GLY A 340 -2.42 20.73 38.17
CA GLY A 340 -2.71 20.79 36.74
C GLY A 340 -1.48 21.07 35.87
N PRO A 341 -1.59 20.97 34.53
CA PRO A 341 -0.46 21.04 33.60
C PRO A 341 0.40 22.32 33.67
N GLU A 342 -0.15 23.45 34.12
CA GLU A 342 0.61 24.70 34.33
C GLU A 342 1.49 24.65 35.59
N ALA A 343 1.14 23.79 36.55
CA ALA A 343 1.82 23.63 37.82
C ALA A 343 2.78 22.43 37.86
N TRP A 344 2.80 21.59 36.83
CA TRP A 344 3.61 20.37 36.78
C TRP A 344 5.11 20.61 37.02
N GLY A 345 5.65 21.77 36.64
CA GLY A 345 7.03 22.16 36.94
C GLY A 345 7.37 22.31 38.42
N LYS A 346 6.37 22.34 39.32
CA LYS A 346 6.55 22.42 40.79
C LYS A 346 6.65 21.04 41.46
N ILE A 347 6.39 19.97 40.71
CA ILE A 347 6.40 18.60 41.25
C ILE A 347 7.83 18.15 41.42
N GLU A 348 8.16 17.56 42.57
CA GLU A 348 9.49 17.01 42.81
C GLU A 348 9.73 15.83 41.85
N ALA A 349 10.77 15.94 41.01
CA ALA A 349 11.02 14.97 39.95
C ALA A 349 11.17 13.54 40.50
N THR A 350 11.84 13.39 41.64
CA THR A 350 12.10 12.11 42.28
C THR A 350 10.85 11.40 42.83
N ASP A 351 9.75 12.13 42.95
CA ASP A 351 8.48 11.60 43.47
C ASP A 351 7.56 11.14 42.33
N THR A 352 7.91 11.43 41.08
CA THR A 352 7.11 11.08 39.90
C THR A 352 7.23 9.60 39.53
N ASP A 353 6.16 9.05 38.95
CA ASP A 353 6.15 7.67 38.49
C ASP A 353 7.10 7.42 37.31
N GLU A 354 7.22 8.39 36.39
CA GLU A 354 8.18 8.26 35.29
C GLU A 354 9.62 8.30 35.79
N TYR A 355 9.97 9.13 36.79
CA TYR A 355 11.29 9.03 37.43
C TYR A 355 11.52 7.63 37.99
N ASN A 356 10.54 7.09 38.73
CA ASN A 356 10.65 5.76 39.34
C ASN A 356 10.84 4.65 38.31
N TYR A 357 10.23 4.78 37.13
CA TYR A 357 10.44 3.85 36.02
C TYR A 357 11.82 4.03 35.37
N TRP A 358 12.19 5.27 35.02
CA TRP A 358 13.37 5.55 34.21
C TRP A 358 14.69 5.60 35.00
N LYS A 359 14.67 5.78 36.32
CA LYS A 359 15.88 5.81 37.16
C LYS A 359 16.71 4.52 37.06
N ASP A 360 16.02 3.38 36.88
CA ASP A 360 16.64 2.07 36.69
C ASP A 360 17.31 1.92 35.31
N LEU A 361 17.10 2.89 34.42
CA LEU A 361 17.65 3.00 33.07
C LEU A 361 18.54 4.22 32.91
N GLN A 362 18.86 4.93 33.99
CA GLN A 362 19.62 6.19 33.98
C GLN A 362 20.98 6.05 33.25
N GLU A 363 21.61 4.87 33.30
CA GLU A 363 22.87 4.58 32.57
C GLU A 363 22.74 4.68 31.04
N TYR A 364 21.52 4.58 30.51
CA TYR A 364 21.20 4.67 29.08
C TYR A 364 20.68 6.04 28.65
N LEU A 365 20.50 6.97 29.59
CA LEU A 365 19.90 8.27 29.34
C LEU A 365 20.97 9.37 29.30
N PRO A 366 20.89 10.30 28.35
CA PRO A 366 21.84 11.42 28.22
C PRO A 366 21.57 12.55 29.23
N VAL A 367 20.53 12.45 30.06
CA VAL A 367 20.06 13.51 30.95
C VAL A 367 19.82 12.98 32.35
N SER A 368 19.99 13.84 33.37
CA SER A 368 19.54 13.51 34.73
C SER A 368 18.02 13.57 34.82
N LEU A 369 17.42 12.60 35.51
CA LEU A 369 15.97 12.59 35.79
C LEU A 369 15.60 13.30 37.10
N THR A 370 16.57 13.81 37.85
CA THR A 370 16.33 14.49 39.14
C THR A 370 15.83 15.92 38.98
N GLU A 371 15.79 16.45 37.76
CA GLU A 371 15.28 17.78 37.47
C GLU A 371 13.92 17.66 36.78
N ASN A 372 12.94 18.41 37.28
CA ASN A 372 11.66 18.56 36.62
C ASN A 372 11.77 19.66 35.56
N THR A 373 11.61 19.28 34.30
CA THR A 373 11.70 20.20 33.16
C THR A 373 10.33 20.61 32.61
N CYS A 374 9.23 20.19 33.26
CA CYS A 374 7.91 20.69 32.94
C CYS A 374 7.86 22.21 33.17
N ASN A 375 7.23 22.95 32.25
CA ASN A 375 7.06 24.41 32.32
C ASN A 375 8.36 25.23 32.50
N SER A 376 9.55 24.63 32.32
CA SER A 376 10.82 25.26 32.71
C SER A 376 11.26 26.34 31.73
N ALA A 377 11.41 27.56 32.26
CA ALA A 377 11.81 28.71 31.46
C ALA A 377 13.27 28.70 30.97
N LYS A 378 14.13 27.96 31.67
CA LYS A 378 15.54 27.77 31.28
C LYS A 378 15.69 27.07 29.93
N PHE A 379 14.66 26.35 29.47
CA PHE A 379 14.67 25.63 28.19
C PHE A 379 13.76 26.26 27.12
N PHE A 380 13.13 27.41 27.39
CA PHE A 380 12.37 28.19 26.38
C PHE A 380 13.24 28.64 25.20
N ASN A 381 14.57 28.65 25.34
CA ASN A 381 15.48 28.94 24.22
C ASN A 381 15.78 27.71 23.33
N GLY A 382 15.19 26.55 23.59
CA GLY A 382 15.37 25.33 22.79
C GLY A 382 14.24 24.30 22.93
N ASN A 383 12.98 24.75 22.94
CA ASN A 383 11.75 23.97 23.13
C ASN A 383 11.85 22.52 22.62
N ARG A 384 12.04 21.54 23.52
CA ARG A 384 11.94 20.09 23.25
C ARG A 384 10.74 19.46 23.94
N ALA A 385 9.76 20.28 24.33
CA ALA A 385 8.58 19.81 25.02
C ALA A 385 7.65 19.04 24.08
N SER A 386 7.05 17.99 24.63
CA SER A 386 6.08 17.10 23.96
C SER A 386 4.80 17.08 24.80
N PRO A 387 3.62 16.82 24.22
CA PRO A 387 3.35 16.54 22.80
C PRO A 387 3.35 17.82 21.94
N VAL A 388 3.36 17.67 20.62
CA VAL A 388 3.30 18.78 19.66
C VAL A 388 2.34 18.52 18.51
N ASP A 389 1.97 19.58 17.80
CA ASP A 389 1.42 19.45 16.45
C ASP A 389 2.56 19.18 15.47
N VAL A 390 2.52 17.98 14.91
CA VAL A 390 3.55 17.43 14.04
C VAL A 390 3.37 18.03 12.66
N ARG A 391 4.27 18.95 12.31
CA ARG A 391 4.34 19.57 10.99
C ARG A 391 5.80 19.60 10.56
N ALA A 392 6.09 19.08 9.37
CA ALA A 392 7.45 19.11 8.86
C ALA A 392 7.93 20.57 8.73
N THR A 393 9.11 20.84 9.27
CA THR A 393 9.89 22.04 8.97
C THR A 393 10.71 21.79 7.69
N GLU A 394 11.36 22.81 7.13
CA GLU A 394 12.28 22.68 5.97
C GLU A 394 13.54 21.81 6.24
N ASP A 395 13.57 21.04 7.34
CA ASP A 395 14.68 20.15 7.68
C ASP A 395 14.57 18.84 6.91
N ASP A 396 15.61 18.53 6.13
CA ASP A 396 15.69 17.30 5.35
C ASP A 396 15.88 16.09 6.28
N CYS A 397 15.01 15.08 6.14
CA CYS A 397 15.23 13.81 6.80
C CYS A 397 16.55 13.19 6.29
N LYS A 398 17.37 12.64 7.20
CA LYS A 398 18.69 12.04 6.88
C LYS A 398 18.73 10.54 7.13
N GLU A 399 17.58 9.90 7.02
CA GLU A 399 17.42 8.46 7.27
C GLU A 399 17.76 7.66 6.00
N TYR A 400 18.28 6.44 6.18
CA TYR A 400 18.80 5.62 5.07
C TYR A 400 18.08 4.26 4.92
N HIS A 401 17.11 3.96 5.78
CA HIS A 401 16.21 2.82 5.64
C HIS A 401 14.91 2.99 6.44
N GLU A 402 13.95 2.12 6.15
CA GLU A 402 12.70 1.98 6.90
C GLU A 402 12.91 1.44 8.32
N ILE A 403 11.94 1.67 9.21
CA ILE A 403 11.89 1.00 10.51
C ILE A 403 11.64 -0.50 10.29
N ARG A 404 12.58 -1.36 10.72
CA ARG A 404 12.42 -2.82 10.60
C ARG A 404 12.16 -3.45 11.96
N THR A 405 11.18 -4.33 12.04
CA THR A 405 10.75 -4.94 13.30
C THR A 405 11.05 -6.43 13.29
N LEU A 406 11.44 -6.97 14.44
CA LEU A 406 11.48 -8.40 14.69
C LEU A 406 10.55 -8.75 15.84
N ASP A 407 9.85 -9.86 15.65
CA ASP A 407 8.94 -10.39 16.64
C ASP A 407 9.73 -10.98 17.82
N GLY A 408 9.15 -10.84 19.02
CA GLY A 408 9.64 -11.53 20.21
C GLY A 408 8.91 -12.86 20.45
N SER A 409 9.40 -13.65 21.39
CA SER A 409 8.74 -14.87 21.89
C SER A 409 7.90 -14.62 23.16
N VAL A 410 8.05 -13.44 23.79
CA VAL A 410 7.25 -13.02 24.94
C VAL A 410 5.81 -12.67 24.54
N THR A 411 4.84 -13.21 25.27
CA THR A 411 3.39 -12.96 25.11
C THR A 411 2.83 -12.08 26.24
N LEU A 412 1.61 -11.56 26.10
CA LEU A 412 0.94 -10.77 27.15
C LEU A 412 0.74 -11.55 28.46
N GLN A 413 0.59 -12.88 28.38
CA GLN A 413 0.38 -13.75 29.56
C GLN A 413 1.70 -14.23 30.16
N SER A 414 2.85 -13.82 29.61
CA SER A 414 4.15 -14.21 30.15
C SER A 414 4.35 -13.57 31.53
N ASN A 415 4.78 -14.36 32.54
CA ASN A 415 4.92 -13.92 33.93
C ASN A 415 5.86 -12.70 34.15
N ASN A 416 6.66 -12.38 33.14
CA ASN A 416 7.64 -11.30 33.15
C ASN A 416 7.21 -10.08 32.31
N VAL A 417 5.98 -10.09 31.79
CA VAL A 417 5.30 -8.92 31.22
C VAL A 417 4.34 -8.36 32.25
N ASP A 418 4.43 -7.05 32.47
CA ASP A 418 3.59 -6.36 33.46
C ASP A 418 2.57 -5.46 32.76
N LEU A 419 1.29 -5.75 32.97
CA LEU A 419 0.16 -4.97 32.46
C LEU A 419 -0.35 -4.05 33.56
N GLN A 420 -0.22 -2.75 33.33
CA GLN A 420 -0.55 -1.71 34.29
C GLN A 420 -1.68 -0.83 33.76
N ILE A 421 -2.75 -0.68 34.53
CA ILE A 421 -3.74 0.38 34.31
C ILE A 421 -3.25 1.60 35.08
N ARG A 422 -2.64 2.53 34.35
CA ARG A 422 -2.10 3.78 34.89
C ARG A 422 -3.23 4.82 35.00
N PRO A 423 -3.05 5.87 35.82
CA PRO A 423 -4.04 6.94 35.98
C PRO A 423 -4.57 7.59 34.67
N ASN A 424 -3.78 7.53 33.60
CA ASN A 424 -4.03 8.19 32.32
C ASN A 424 -3.73 7.31 31.09
N MET A 425 -3.41 6.04 31.25
CA MET A 425 -3.07 5.17 30.11
C MET A 425 -3.14 3.69 30.47
N LEU A 426 -3.15 2.83 29.45
CA LEU A 426 -2.84 1.41 29.61
C LEU A 426 -1.38 1.19 29.23
N ARG A 427 -0.63 0.41 30.02
CA ARG A 427 0.80 0.21 29.85
C ARG A 427 1.17 -1.26 29.89
N ILE A 428 1.97 -1.69 28.93
CA ILE A 428 2.62 -3.01 28.89
C ILE A 428 4.11 -2.79 29.10
N SER A 429 4.69 -3.37 30.14
CA SER A 429 6.13 -3.31 30.41
C SER A 429 6.78 -4.66 30.12
N TYR A 430 7.90 -4.65 29.39
CA TYR A 430 8.63 -5.85 29.00
C TYR A 430 9.85 -6.09 29.91
N PRO A 431 10.28 -7.36 30.05
CA PRO A 431 11.46 -7.70 30.84
C PRO A 431 12.74 -7.15 30.22
N ARG A 432 13.69 -6.76 31.05
CA ARG A 432 14.98 -6.23 30.61
C ARG A 432 16.01 -7.35 30.40
N ARG A 433 16.66 -7.39 29.23
CA ARG A 433 17.81 -8.26 28.98
C ARG A 433 19.12 -7.58 29.37
N LYS A 434 19.82 -8.13 30.36
CA LYS A 434 21.11 -7.59 30.82
C LYS A 434 22.19 -7.81 29.75
N ASN A 435 22.25 -9.01 29.18
CA ASN A 435 23.15 -9.36 28.07
C ASN A 435 22.38 -9.84 26.85
N LYS A 436 22.92 -9.56 25.65
CA LYS A 436 22.37 -10.07 24.37
C LYS A 436 22.43 -11.61 24.26
N LYS A 437 23.19 -12.27 25.14
CA LYS A 437 23.32 -13.73 25.24
C LYS A 437 22.37 -14.36 26.27
N ASP A 438 21.59 -13.56 26.99
CA ASP A 438 20.57 -14.08 27.89
C ASP A 438 19.53 -14.77 26.98
N LEU A 439 19.56 -16.10 26.95
CA LEU A 439 18.78 -16.96 26.06
C LEU A 439 17.33 -17.01 26.53
N GLU A 440 16.42 -16.36 25.79
CA GLU A 440 14.96 -16.49 25.85
C GLU A 440 14.28 -16.17 27.21
N PRO A 441 13.02 -15.68 27.21
CA PRO A 441 12.25 -15.31 26.03
C PRO A 441 12.71 -13.95 25.45
N ASP A 442 12.79 -13.87 24.14
CA ASP A 442 13.15 -12.64 23.42
C ASP A 442 11.98 -11.65 23.43
N VAL A 443 12.27 -10.40 23.83
CA VAL A 443 11.33 -9.30 23.69
C VAL A 443 11.26 -8.84 22.23
N PRO A 444 10.14 -8.22 21.79
CA PRO A 444 10.08 -7.62 20.47
C PRO A 444 11.21 -6.59 20.27
N THR A 445 11.76 -6.51 19.04
CA THR A 445 12.87 -5.59 18.76
C THR A 445 12.68 -4.79 17.47
N VAL A 446 13.41 -3.68 17.34
CA VAL A 446 13.32 -2.79 16.18
C VAL A 446 14.67 -2.19 15.75
N ASP A 447 14.93 -2.20 14.45
CA ASP A 447 16.00 -1.46 13.78
C ASP A 447 15.47 -0.07 13.41
N VAL A 448 15.84 0.92 14.22
CA VAL A 448 15.49 2.34 13.99
C VAL A 448 16.58 2.97 13.12
N PRO A 449 16.23 3.65 12.00
CA PRO A 449 17.22 4.32 11.16
C PRO A 449 17.89 5.46 11.93
N GLN A 450 19.04 5.96 11.42
CA GLN A 450 19.91 6.98 12.04
C GLN A 450 21.05 6.39 12.87
N GLY A 451 21.40 5.12 12.66
CA GLY A 451 22.53 4.49 13.33
C GLY A 451 22.29 4.21 14.82
N TRP A 452 21.05 3.89 15.21
CA TRP A 452 20.72 3.46 16.59
C TRP A 452 21.28 2.06 16.94
N GLY A 453 21.90 1.39 15.99
CA GLY A 453 22.40 0.03 16.15
C GLY A 453 21.38 -1.01 15.69
N LYS A 454 21.84 -2.26 15.56
CA LYS A 454 21.01 -3.35 15.01
C LYS A 454 20.07 -3.89 16.09
N PHE A 455 18.77 -3.72 15.87
CA PHE A 455 17.64 -4.25 16.64
C PHE A 455 17.68 -3.96 18.15
N LEU A 456 16.98 -2.90 18.55
CA LEU A 456 16.78 -2.44 19.93
C LEU A 456 15.60 -3.13 20.60
N ASP A 457 15.72 -3.35 21.91
CA ASP A 457 14.68 -3.99 22.72
C ASP A 457 13.53 -3.04 23.02
N VAL A 458 12.30 -3.50 22.83
CA VAL A 458 11.11 -2.84 23.37
C VAL A 458 11.13 -2.98 24.88
N VAL A 459 10.98 -1.86 25.58
CA VAL A 459 10.88 -1.83 27.04
C VAL A 459 9.46 -1.58 27.51
N ARG A 460 8.65 -0.89 26.71
CA ARG A 460 7.30 -0.47 27.10
C ARG A 460 6.41 -0.14 25.91
N VAL A 461 5.11 -0.38 26.06
CA VAL A 461 4.06 0.06 25.14
C VAL A 461 2.97 0.77 25.94
N ASP A 462 2.67 2.02 25.57
CA ASP A 462 1.65 2.84 26.21
C ASP A 462 0.49 3.11 25.24
N PHE A 463 -0.76 2.97 25.69
CA PHE A 463 -1.98 3.32 24.97
C PHE A 463 -2.64 4.53 25.64
N VAL A 464 -2.71 5.65 24.92
CA VAL A 464 -3.19 6.95 25.44
C VAL A 464 -4.38 7.42 24.61
N CYS A 465 -5.52 7.71 25.25
CA CYS A 465 -6.77 8.08 24.57
C CYS A 465 -7.51 9.22 25.31
N PRO A 466 -7.53 10.48 24.82
CA PRO A 466 -7.23 10.87 23.44
C PRO A 466 -5.74 10.87 23.11
N ALA A 467 -5.41 10.89 21.82
CA ALA A 467 -4.04 11.11 21.37
C ALA A 467 -3.51 12.44 21.91
N GLU A 468 -2.22 12.50 22.27
CA GLU A 468 -1.63 13.75 22.75
C GLU A 468 -1.02 14.54 21.59
N HIS A 469 -0.35 13.86 20.66
CA HIS A 469 0.11 14.48 19.42
C HIS A 469 -1.05 14.78 18.46
N THR A 470 -0.89 15.84 17.69
CA THR A 470 -1.70 16.10 16.49
C THR A 470 -0.80 16.02 15.27
N LEU A 471 -1.39 15.75 14.09
CA LEU A 471 -0.66 15.70 12.83
C LEU A 471 -1.31 16.68 11.86
N LEU A 472 -0.57 17.71 11.45
CA LEU A 472 -1.09 18.77 10.57
C LEU A 472 -2.37 19.42 11.11
N GLY A 473 -2.48 19.57 12.43
CA GLY A 473 -3.67 20.09 13.12
C GLY A 473 -4.82 19.10 13.30
N GLU A 474 -4.74 17.90 12.73
CA GLU A 474 -5.72 16.83 12.92
C GLU A 474 -5.55 16.17 14.30
N LYS A 475 -6.67 15.95 15.00
CA LYS A 475 -6.74 15.24 16.27
C LYS A 475 -7.08 13.77 16.04
N PHE A 476 -6.56 12.91 16.91
CA PHE A 476 -6.75 11.47 16.85
C PHE A 476 -7.35 10.94 18.15
N ASP A 477 -8.08 9.83 18.06
CA ASP A 477 -8.83 9.25 19.18
C ASP A 477 -7.93 8.54 20.19
N CYS A 478 -6.81 7.97 19.73
CA CYS A 478 -5.78 7.37 20.58
C CYS A 478 -4.38 7.49 19.96
N GLU A 479 -3.36 7.30 20.80
CA GLU A 479 -1.95 7.24 20.45
C GLU A 479 -1.31 6.02 21.13
N ILE A 480 -0.63 5.19 20.35
CA ILE A 480 0.14 4.03 20.84
C ILE A 480 1.62 4.37 20.76
N ARG A 481 2.35 4.23 21.87
CA ARG A 481 3.77 4.58 21.97
C ARG A 481 4.59 3.35 22.33
N ILE A 482 5.56 3.01 21.50
CA ILE A 482 6.44 1.87 21.69
C ILE A 482 7.84 2.40 21.99
N TYR A 483 8.26 2.26 23.24
CA TYR A 483 9.55 2.74 23.75
C TYR A 483 10.60 1.66 23.57
N VAL A 484 11.75 2.04 23.00
CA VAL A 484 12.88 1.13 22.79
C VAL A 484 14.17 1.72 23.33
N ILE A 485 15.07 0.88 23.83
CA ILE A 485 16.28 1.36 24.49
C ILE A 485 17.55 1.01 23.73
N GLN A 486 18.43 2.00 23.59
CA GLN A 486 19.79 1.81 23.06
C GLN A 486 20.80 1.80 24.20
N LYS A 487 21.68 0.79 24.23
CA LYS A 487 22.73 0.64 25.25
C LYS A 487 23.89 1.67 25.16
N ALA A 488 23.70 2.79 24.43
CA ALA A 488 24.77 3.74 24.08
C ALA A 488 24.53 5.18 24.57
N GLY A 489 23.53 5.43 25.43
CA GLY A 489 23.37 6.72 26.08
C GLY A 489 22.79 7.86 25.22
N ARG A 490 22.34 7.59 23.99
CA ARG A 490 21.84 8.62 23.03
C ARG A 490 20.41 9.10 23.35
N GLY A 491 19.72 8.41 24.24
CA GLY A 491 18.30 8.61 24.52
C GLY A 491 17.47 7.41 24.05
N VAL A 492 16.15 7.63 23.94
CA VAL A 492 15.17 6.56 23.73
C VAL A 492 14.33 6.88 22.49
N PRO A 493 14.45 6.10 21.40
CA PRO A 493 13.51 6.17 20.30
C PRO A 493 12.11 5.72 20.74
N VAL A 494 11.09 6.43 20.26
CA VAL A 494 9.68 6.10 20.52
C VAL A 494 8.93 6.01 19.21
N ILE A 495 8.52 4.79 18.84
CA ILE A 495 7.71 4.56 17.66
C ILE A 495 6.25 4.80 18.03
N THR A 496 5.61 5.75 17.35
CA THR A 496 4.31 6.28 17.73
C THR A 496 3.30 6.10 16.60
N LEU A 497 2.15 5.52 16.94
CA LEU A 497 1.07 5.22 16.01
C LEU A 497 -0.16 6.01 16.46
N LEU A 498 -0.65 6.90 15.60
CA LEU A 498 -1.91 7.60 15.81
C LEU A 498 -3.07 6.67 15.43
N ALA A 499 -4.21 6.81 16.08
CA ALA A 499 -5.36 5.93 15.87
C ALA A 499 -6.66 6.73 15.81
N LYS A 500 -7.55 6.35 14.88
CA LYS A 500 -8.85 6.97 14.69
C LYS A 500 -9.98 5.95 14.75
N VAL A 501 -11.16 6.38 15.15
CA VAL A 501 -12.37 5.55 15.10
C VAL A 501 -12.66 5.16 13.65
N GLY A 502 -12.90 3.87 13.46
CA GLY A 502 -13.04 3.19 12.17
C GLY A 502 -13.38 1.72 12.40
N LYS A 503 -12.66 0.82 11.72
CA LYS A 503 -12.92 -0.62 11.83
C LYS A 503 -12.44 -1.21 13.16
N PHE A 504 -13.16 -2.23 13.62
CA PHE A 504 -12.76 -3.04 14.77
C PHE A 504 -11.38 -3.66 14.55
N ASN A 505 -10.51 -3.49 15.54
CA ASN A 505 -9.13 -3.94 15.50
C ASN A 505 -8.95 -5.17 16.40
N ASN A 506 -8.98 -6.37 15.80
CA ASN A 506 -8.82 -7.64 16.53
C ASN A 506 -7.54 -7.68 17.37
N HIS A 507 -6.44 -7.12 16.84
CA HIS A 507 -5.15 -7.12 17.52
C HIS A 507 -5.12 -6.21 18.75
N LEU A 508 -5.83 -5.07 18.68
CA LEU A 508 -6.06 -4.21 19.84
C LEU A 508 -6.92 -4.95 20.87
N GLN A 509 -7.99 -5.64 20.43
CA GLN A 509 -8.89 -6.34 21.33
C GLN A 509 -8.16 -7.35 22.22
N GLU A 510 -7.21 -8.11 21.66
CA GLU A 510 -6.41 -9.05 22.44
C GLU A 510 -5.70 -8.39 23.64
N ALA A 511 -5.19 -7.17 23.47
CA ALA A 511 -4.61 -6.42 24.59
C ALA A 511 -5.68 -5.91 25.56
N LEU A 512 -6.80 -5.38 25.05
CA LEU A 512 -7.89 -4.88 25.88
C LEU A 512 -8.52 -5.95 26.76
N ASP A 513 -8.64 -7.18 26.26
CA ASP A 513 -9.16 -8.31 27.01
C ASP A 513 -8.25 -8.69 28.20
N GLU A 514 -6.92 -8.54 28.05
CA GLU A 514 -5.99 -8.75 29.18
C GLU A 514 -6.05 -7.60 30.19
N PHE A 515 -6.14 -6.34 29.72
CA PHE A 515 -6.36 -5.20 30.63
C PHE A 515 -7.70 -5.28 31.36
N GLN A 516 -8.74 -5.82 30.73
CA GLN A 516 -10.03 -6.06 31.37
C GLN A 516 -9.88 -7.02 32.56
N LYS A 517 -9.06 -8.07 32.45
CA LYS A 517 -8.78 -8.97 33.58
C LYS A 517 -8.03 -8.27 34.72
N VAL A 518 -7.10 -7.38 34.40
CA VAL A 518 -6.39 -6.56 35.41
C VAL A 518 -7.39 -5.67 36.15
N TRP A 519 -8.27 -4.99 35.42
CA TRP A 519 -9.32 -4.15 35.99
C TRP A 519 -10.27 -4.95 36.88
N GLU A 520 -10.75 -6.11 36.41
CA GLU A 520 -11.63 -7.00 37.17
C GLU A 520 -10.96 -7.50 38.45
N SER A 521 -9.67 -7.84 38.39
CA SER A 521 -8.90 -8.25 39.56
C SER A 521 -8.85 -7.12 40.61
N ASN A 522 -8.54 -5.90 40.17
CA ASN A 522 -8.49 -4.72 41.02
C ASN A 522 -9.86 -4.42 41.67
N ASP A 523 -10.93 -4.42 40.88
CA ASP A 523 -12.28 -4.16 41.37
C ASP A 523 -12.75 -5.24 42.35
N ASN A 524 -12.47 -6.52 42.05
CA ASN A 524 -12.80 -7.64 42.92
C ASN A 524 -12.07 -7.59 44.27
N ALA A 525 -10.81 -7.15 44.30
CA ALA A 525 -10.07 -6.95 45.55
C ALA A 525 -10.81 -5.95 46.46
N CYS A 526 -11.35 -4.88 45.87
CA CYS A 526 -12.11 -3.87 46.59
C CYS A 526 -13.50 -4.33 47.04
N GLN A 527 -14.20 -5.10 46.21
CA GLN A 527 -15.47 -5.70 46.61
C GLN A 527 -15.31 -6.67 47.79
N LYS A 528 -14.23 -7.46 47.81
CA LYS A 528 -13.92 -8.37 48.93
C LYS A 528 -13.58 -7.60 50.22
N SER A 529 -12.79 -6.53 50.13
CA SER A 529 -12.51 -5.66 51.27
C SER A 529 -13.79 -5.07 51.88
N ASN A 530 -14.72 -4.61 51.04
CA ASN A 530 -16.03 -4.10 51.48
C ASN A 530 -16.95 -5.20 52.07
N ARG A 531 -16.86 -6.44 51.59
CA ARG A 531 -17.58 -7.59 52.18
C ARG A 531 -17.02 -8.00 53.53
N ASN A 532 -15.70 -7.96 53.73
CA ASN A 532 -15.08 -8.26 55.02
C ASN A 532 -15.41 -7.20 56.09
N LEU A 533 -15.62 -5.94 55.68
CA LEU A 533 -16.15 -4.89 56.56
C LEU A 533 -17.62 -5.14 56.96
N ARG A 534 -18.42 -5.74 56.07
CA ARG A 534 -19.83 -6.08 56.31
C ARG A 534 -20.04 -7.45 56.98
N SER A 535 -19.13 -8.41 56.83
CA SER A 535 -19.25 -9.77 57.40
C SER A 535 -18.83 -9.87 58.87
N SER A 536 -18.64 -8.75 59.57
CA SER A 536 -18.75 -8.71 61.03
C SER A 536 -20.21 -8.91 61.52
N GLN A 537 -21.18 -8.95 60.59
CA GLN A 537 -22.52 -9.47 60.80
C GLN A 537 -22.95 -10.36 59.63
N LEU A 538 -23.17 -11.64 59.93
CA LEU A 538 -23.86 -12.64 59.10
C LEU A 538 -23.05 -13.25 57.94
N GLY A 539 -22.69 -14.53 58.10
CA GLY A 539 -22.01 -15.33 57.09
C GLY A 539 -22.98 -15.96 56.08
N SER A 540 -22.50 -16.14 54.85
CA SER A 540 -23.02 -17.17 53.96
C SER A 540 -21.98 -17.61 52.93
N LYS A 541 -22.06 -18.91 52.62
CA LYS A 541 -21.29 -19.71 51.66
C LYS A 541 -21.08 -19.03 50.31
N PHE A 542 -19.89 -19.20 49.74
CA PHE A 542 -19.57 -18.92 48.35
C PHE A 542 -19.41 -20.23 47.59
N ASP A 543 -20.15 -20.38 46.49
CA ASP A 543 -19.95 -21.40 45.48
C ASP A 543 -18.85 -20.96 44.51
N ASN A 544 -17.87 -21.84 44.30
CA ASN A 544 -16.79 -21.67 43.33
C ASN A 544 -17.20 -22.33 42.01
N GLU A 545 -17.60 -21.54 41.01
CA GLU A 545 -17.59 -21.98 39.62
C GLU A 545 -16.29 -21.50 38.96
N THR A 546 -15.32 -22.39 38.91
CA THR A 546 -14.12 -22.26 38.08
C THR A 546 -14.52 -22.39 36.62
N ASN A 547 -14.68 -21.25 35.95
CA ASN A 547 -14.88 -21.20 34.51
C ASN A 547 -13.53 -21.45 33.82
N THR A 548 -13.26 -22.71 33.49
CA THR A 548 -12.08 -23.14 32.72
C THR A 548 -12.25 -22.73 31.26
N ARG A 549 -12.06 -21.43 30.97
CA ARG A 549 -11.79 -20.97 29.60
C ARG A 549 -10.40 -21.45 29.21
N THR A 550 -10.34 -22.23 28.15
CA THR A 550 -9.13 -22.75 27.52
C THR A 550 -8.11 -21.62 27.32
N LEU A 551 -6.92 -21.76 27.90
CA LEU A 551 -5.81 -20.81 27.74
C LEU A 551 -5.36 -20.82 26.28
N VAL A 552 -5.95 -19.95 25.46
CA VAL A 552 -5.39 -19.60 24.15
C VAL A 552 -4.20 -18.70 24.46
N THR A 553 -2.99 -19.21 24.25
CA THR A 553 -1.77 -18.39 24.31
C THR A 553 -1.86 -17.35 23.19
N SER A 554 -2.03 -16.07 23.53
CA SER A 554 -2.08 -14.98 22.56
C SER A 554 -0.69 -14.76 21.95
N ASN A 555 -0.61 -14.68 20.62
CA ASN A 555 0.64 -14.36 19.89
C ASN A 555 0.79 -12.84 19.70
N TRP A 556 0.38 -12.08 20.71
CA TRP A 556 0.32 -10.63 20.62
C TRP A 556 1.72 -10.03 20.51
N ASN A 557 1.85 -9.04 19.62
CA ASN A 557 3.11 -8.37 19.33
C ASN A 557 2.83 -6.90 18.95
N PRO A 558 3.54 -5.93 19.53
CA PRO A 558 3.27 -4.50 19.28
C PRO A 558 3.53 -4.08 17.83
N TRP A 559 4.42 -4.77 17.11
CA TRP A 559 4.75 -4.46 15.72
C TRP A 559 3.65 -4.84 14.72
N LYS A 560 2.60 -5.55 15.16
CA LYS A 560 1.41 -5.76 14.32
C LYS A 560 0.70 -4.46 13.99
N PHE A 561 0.74 -3.44 14.86
CA PHE A 561 0.19 -2.12 14.55
C PHE A 561 0.95 -1.43 13.39
N MET A 562 2.28 -1.56 13.35
CA MET A 562 3.07 -1.08 12.20
C MET A 562 2.63 -1.75 10.89
N GLN A 563 2.30 -3.05 10.92
CA GLN A 563 1.77 -3.75 9.75
C GLN A 563 0.38 -3.24 9.34
N GLN A 564 -0.43 -2.76 10.29
CA GLN A 564 -1.77 -2.21 10.05
C GLN A 564 -1.78 -0.78 9.49
N THR A 565 -0.87 0.09 9.94
CA THR A 565 -0.75 1.46 9.37
C THR A 565 -0.44 1.42 7.89
N LYS A 566 0.24 0.36 7.45
CA LYS A 566 0.74 0.21 6.10
C LYS A 566 1.62 1.39 5.69
N SER A 567 2.29 2.07 6.61
CA SER A 567 3.27 3.09 6.25
C SER A 567 4.69 2.70 6.63
N TYR A 568 5.63 3.16 5.83
CA TYR A 568 7.07 3.12 6.11
C TYR A 568 7.62 4.51 6.42
N TRP A 569 6.75 5.52 6.35
CA TRP A 569 7.06 6.93 6.44
C TRP A 569 6.69 7.44 7.82
N PHE A 570 7.46 8.40 8.30
CA PHE A 570 7.26 8.94 9.63
C PHE A 570 7.77 10.37 9.73
N TYR A 571 7.27 11.07 10.73
CA TYR A 571 7.84 12.32 11.20
C TYR A 571 8.76 12.04 12.38
N GLY A 572 9.89 12.75 12.45
CA GLY A 572 10.84 12.61 13.54
C GLY A 572 11.23 13.94 14.16
N TYR A 573 11.32 13.94 15.49
CA TYR A 573 11.83 15.09 16.26
C TYR A 573 12.38 14.64 17.62
N ASN A 574 13.22 15.48 18.23
CA ASN A 574 13.76 15.24 19.57
C ASN A 574 12.86 15.93 20.60
N GLY A 575 12.33 15.16 21.54
CA GLY A 575 11.36 15.63 22.52
C GLY A 575 11.60 15.10 23.93
N GLY A 576 10.58 15.23 24.77
CA GLY A 576 10.62 14.76 26.16
C GLY A 576 9.40 13.93 26.53
N LEU A 577 9.39 13.44 27.78
CA LEU A 577 8.22 12.78 28.35
C LEU A 577 7.02 13.73 28.32
N THR A 578 5.84 13.19 28.04
CA THR A 578 4.57 13.93 28.06
C THR A 578 3.98 14.01 29.46
N GLU A 579 4.69 13.54 30.48
CA GLU A 579 4.34 13.58 31.90
C GLU A 579 5.55 13.98 32.74
N PRO A 580 5.36 14.50 33.97
CA PRO A 580 6.44 14.80 34.90
C PRO A 580 7.39 13.61 35.08
N PRO A 581 8.72 13.82 35.00
CA PRO A 581 9.44 15.11 35.07
C PRO A 581 9.66 15.81 33.71
N CYS A 582 8.97 15.41 32.64
CA CYS A 582 9.04 16.00 31.30
C CYS A 582 10.44 16.01 30.65
N SER A 583 11.38 15.17 31.11
CA SER A 583 12.79 15.21 30.70
C SER A 583 12.98 14.92 29.20
N TYR A 584 13.94 15.62 28.57
CA TYR A 584 14.15 15.66 27.12
C TYR A 584 15.18 14.64 26.60
N PHE A 585 14.82 13.36 26.56
CA PHE A 585 15.67 12.29 26.03
C PHE A 585 14.99 11.41 24.98
N LEU A 586 13.76 11.75 24.57
CA LEU A 586 13.00 10.96 23.61
C LEU A 586 13.29 11.39 22.18
N HIS A 587 13.35 10.41 21.29
CA HIS A 587 13.46 10.60 19.85
C HIS A 587 12.19 10.07 19.20
N TRP A 588 11.22 10.95 19.00
CA TRP A 588 9.92 10.59 18.47
C TRP A 588 10.01 10.15 17.01
N ARG A 589 9.25 9.12 16.66
CA ARG A 589 9.06 8.58 15.31
C ARG A 589 7.56 8.32 15.12
N ILE A 590 6.85 9.31 14.58
CA ILE A 590 5.39 9.31 14.46
C ILE A 590 5.03 8.84 13.06
N ILE A 591 4.41 7.67 12.96
CA ILE A 591 4.01 7.07 11.68
C ILE A 591 2.94 7.93 11.03
N ASP A 592 3.10 8.22 9.74
CA ASP A 592 2.26 9.22 9.04
C ASP A 592 0.85 8.73 8.65
N THR A 593 0.57 7.45 8.87
CA THR A 593 -0.72 6.84 8.57
C THR A 593 -1.32 6.26 9.86
N PRO A 594 -2.54 6.67 10.25
CA PRO A 594 -3.15 6.20 11.49
C PRO A 594 -3.65 4.75 11.36
N ILE A 595 -3.70 4.03 12.48
CA ILE A 595 -4.46 2.78 12.58
C ILE A 595 -5.95 3.09 12.84
N GLU A 596 -6.79 2.08 12.65
CA GLU A 596 -8.22 2.14 12.99
C GLU A 596 -8.50 1.33 14.27
N LEU A 597 -9.48 1.79 15.05
CA LEU A 597 -10.14 1.06 16.14
C LEU A 597 -11.65 1.30 16.09
N SER A 598 -12.49 0.42 16.65
CA SER A 598 -13.92 0.73 16.73
C SER A 598 -14.25 1.68 17.89
N GLU A 599 -15.43 2.29 17.82
CA GLU A 599 -15.97 3.13 18.90
C GLU A 599 -16.09 2.35 20.21
N GLU A 600 -16.49 1.08 20.17
CA GLU A 600 -16.60 0.22 21.35
C GLU A 600 -15.24 -0.01 22.01
N GLN A 601 -14.18 -0.17 21.22
CA GLN A 601 -12.82 -0.35 21.72
C GLN A 601 -12.29 0.94 22.37
N LEU A 602 -12.60 2.10 21.78
CA LEU A 602 -12.28 3.41 22.37
C LEU A 602 -12.98 3.57 23.72
N GLN A 603 -14.26 3.24 23.80
CA GLN A 603 -15.05 3.30 25.02
C GLN A 603 -14.54 2.34 26.09
N GLN A 604 -14.19 1.10 25.71
CA GLN A 604 -13.60 0.11 26.61
C GLN A 604 -12.30 0.63 27.23
N MET A 605 -11.37 1.17 26.43
CA MET A 605 -10.12 1.76 26.94
C MET A 605 -10.37 2.90 27.91
N LYS A 606 -11.24 3.84 27.55
CA LYS A 606 -11.60 4.98 28.42
C LYS A 606 -12.20 4.49 29.74
N GLN A 607 -13.10 3.52 29.69
CA GLN A 607 -13.73 2.95 30.88
C GLN A 607 -12.71 2.26 31.80
N LEU A 608 -11.81 1.44 31.23
CA LEU A 608 -10.74 0.78 31.99
C LEU A 608 -9.91 1.80 32.77
N ILE A 609 -9.47 2.88 32.11
CA ILE A 609 -8.64 3.92 32.75
C ILE A 609 -9.45 4.72 33.78
N MET A 610 -10.65 5.19 33.42
CA MET A 610 -11.44 6.09 34.27
C MET A 610 -11.99 5.43 35.52
N THR A 611 -12.34 4.14 35.44
CA THR A 611 -13.04 3.42 36.52
C THR A 611 -12.15 2.47 37.30
N ASN A 612 -10.86 2.38 36.96
CA ASN A 612 -9.92 1.56 37.72
C ASN A 612 -9.81 2.05 39.17
N ARG A 613 -9.72 1.09 40.08
CA ARG A 613 -9.50 1.33 41.52
C ARG A 613 -8.18 0.73 41.93
N ASP A 614 -7.51 1.40 42.86
CA ASP A 614 -6.34 0.83 43.51
C ASP A 614 -6.79 -0.37 44.37
N PRO A 615 -6.20 -1.57 44.19
CA PRO A 615 -6.66 -2.78 44.87
C PRO A 615 -6.42 -2.77 46.40
N ILE A 616 -5.59 -1.85 46.90
CA ILE A 616 -5.21 -1.74 48.31
C ILE A 616 -6.14 -0.75 49.02
N ASN A 617 -6.30 0.46 48.47
CA ASN A 617 -7.05 1.55 49.13
C ASN A 617 -8.44 1.80 48.53
N CYS A 618 -8.77 1.17 47.41
CA CYS A 618 -10.07 1.22 46.74
C CYS A 618 -10.54 2.60 46.26
N LYS A 619 -9.62 3.55 46.17
CA LYS A 619 -9.85 4.84 45.52
C LYS A 619 -9.72 4.69 44.01
N TYR A 620 -10.49 5.48 43.28
CA TYR A 620 -10.33 5.59 41.83
C TYR A 620 -8.97 6.20 41.51
N THR A 621 -8.27 5.65 40.51
CA THR A 621 -6.90 6.04 40.19
C THR A 621 -6.80 7.10 39.10
N SER A 622 -7.89 7.37 38.36
CA SER A 622 -7.83 8.22 37.18
C SER A 622 -7.55 9.70 37.50
N VAL A 623 -6.79 10.36 36.63
CA VAL A 623 -6.40 11.78 36.75
C VAL A 623 -6.96 12.66 35.61
N HIS A 624 -8.03 12.19 34.95
CA HIS A 624 -8.68 12.92 33.87
C HIS A 624 -9.23 14.28 34.33
N ASN A 625 -9.29 15.22 33.40
CA ASN A 625 -9.90 16.53 33.62
C ASN A 625 -11.43 16.46 33.59
N GLN A 626 -12.10 17.59 33.86
CA GLN A 626 -13.56 17.68 33.85
C GLN A 626 -14.26 17.25 32.55
N TYR A 627 -13.53 17.09 31.45
CA TYR A 627 -14.04 16.63 30.15
C TYR A 627 -13.74 15.15 29.88
N GLY A 628 -13.21 14.40 30.85
CA GLY A 628 -12.80 13.01 30.67
C GLY A 628 -11.55 12.85 29.82
N SER A 629 -10.72 13.90 29.69
CA SER A 629 -9.47 13.85 28.94
C SER A 629 -8.27 13.78 29.89
N PHE A 630 -7.28 12.97 29.52
CA PHE A 630 -6.01 12.82 30.22
C PHE A 630 -4.83 13.01 29.25
N ALA A 631 -5.02 13.86 28.23
CA ALA A 631 -3.99 14.26 27.29
C ALA A 631 -3.40 15.61 27.70
N ARG A 632 -2.07 15.70 27.71
CA ARG A 632 -1.34 16.94 27.96
C ARG A 632 -1.63 17.92 26.83
N PRO A 633 -1.80 19.22 27.13
CA PRO A 633 -1.90 20.25 26.09
C PRO A 633 -0.71 20.24 25.13
N LEU A 634 -0.96 20.61 23.87
CA LEU A 634 0.11 20.78 22.88
C LEU A 634 1.13 21.82 23.36
N GLN A 635 2.40 21.48 23.20
CA GLN A 635 3.52 22.36 23.48
C GLN A 635 3.91 23.13 22.20
N ASP A 636 4.56 24.27 22.36
CA ASP A 636 4.98 25.11 21.24
C ASP A 636 6.07 24.41 20.39
N SER A 637 5.73 24.11 19.14
CA SER A 637 6.60 23.45 18.16
C SER A 637 7.33 24.40 17.21
N SER A 638 7.14 25.72 17.33
CA SER A 638 7.69 26.71 16.39
C SER A 638 9.22 26.69 16.27
N ARG A 639 9.91 26.16 17.27
CA ARG A 639 11.38 26.05 17.33
C ARG A 639 11.90 24.62 17.19
N LEU A 640 11.02 23.64 16.99
CA LEU A 640 11.40 22.24 16.80
C LEU A 640 11.79 21.99 15.35
N LEU A 641 12.90 21.28 15.15
CA LEU A 641 13.22 20.67 13.86
C LEU A 641 12.47 19.36 13.75
N ILE A 642 11.40 19.37 12.98
CA ILE A 642 10.57 18.20 12.69
C ILE A 642 10.82 17.83 11.24
N HIS A 643 11.48 16.70 11.00
CA HIS A 643 11.69 16.20 9.66
C HIS A 643 10.59 15.18 9.29
N ARG A 644 10.27 15.08 8.00
CA ARG A 644 9.43 14.00 7.46
C ARG A 644 10.29 13.10 6.60
N CYS A 645 10.30 11.82 6.92
CA CYS A 645 10.98 10.80 6.14
C CYS A 645 10.00 10.15 5.18
N THR A 646 10.34 10.20 3.91
CA THR A 646 9.55 9.70 2.79
C THR A 646 10.42 8.81 1.92
N CYS A 647 9.91 8.45 0.74
CA CYS A 647 10.71 7.73 -0.24
C CYS A 647 11.95 8.51 -0.68
N ARG A 648 11.92 9.85 -0.61
CA ARG A 648 13.02 10.75 -1.01
C ARG A 648 14.32 10.35 -0.33
N GLU A 649 14.24 9.96 0.94
CA GLU A 649 15.38 9.58 1.74
C GLU A 649 15.73 8.09 1.59
N TYR A 650 14.73 7.21 1.61
CA TYR A 650 14.94 5.77 1.40
C TYR A 650 13.74 5.10 0.73
N LEU A 651 14.01 4.11 -0.12
CA LEU A 651 12.98 3.15 -0.53
C LEU A 651 12.86 2.04 0.51
N SER A 652 11.63 1.67 0.89
CA SER A 652 11.41 0.49 1.72
C SER A 652 11.93 -0.77 1.04
N ASP A 653 12.35 -1.78 1.81
CA ASP A 653 12.92 -3.01 1.29
C ASP A 653 11.91 -3.70 0.35
N SER A 654 10.63 -3.68 0.72
CA SER A 654 9.55 -4.22 -0.11
C SER A 654 9.35 -3.46 -1.43
N LEU A 655 9.52 -2.13 -1.44
CA LEU A 655 9.45 -1.33 -2.67
C LEU A 655 10.66 -1.59 -3.58
N ARG A 656 11.86 -1.74 -3.01
CA ARG A 656 13.08 -2.07 -3.78
C ARG A 656 12.96 -3.45 -4.43
N ASP A 657 12.52 -4.45 -3.67
CA ASP A 657 12.35 -5.83 -4.18
C ASP A 657 11.30 -5.92 -5.29
N LEU A 658 10.24 -5.11 -5.19
CA LEU A 658 9.12 -5.13 -6.13
C LEU A 658 9.41 -4.37 -7.43
N THR A 659 10.06 -3.21 -7.32
CA THR A 659 10.29 -2.29 -8.45
C THR A 659 11.68 -2.43 -9.08
N GLY A 660 12.64 -3.00 -8.37
CA GLY A 660 14.05 -2.99 -8.76
C GLY A 660 14.72 -1.61 -8.61
N LEU A 661 14.00 -0.60 -8.11
CA LEU A 661 14.53 0.73 -7.90
C LEU A 661 15.49 0.78 -6.71
N ARG A 662 16.53 1.60 -6.84
CA ARG A 662 17.50 1.86 -5.77
C ARG A 662 17.25 3.18 -5.04
N THR A 663 16.55 4.12 -5.69
CA THR A 663 16.24 5.46 -5.17
C THR A 663 14.80 5.80 -5.50
N CYS A 664 14.16 6.68 -4.73
CA CYS A 664 12.81 7.12 -5.06
C CYS A 664 12.78 7.84 -6.42
N PRO A 665 11.76 7.59 -7.25
CA PRO A 665 11.54 8.38 -8.47
C PRO A 665 11.44 9.87 -8.12
N ALA A 666 12.12 10.74 -8.85
CA ALA A 666 11.91 12.18 -8.66
C ALA A 666 10.47 12.54 -9.07
N GLY A 667 9.79 13.35 -8.28
CA GLY A 667 8.36 13.64 -8.35
C GLY A 667 7.47 12.72 -7.51
N ALA A 668 7.99 11.61 -6.98
CA ALA A 668 7.25 10.70 -6.10
C ALA A 668 7.47 10.97 -4.60
N GLU A 669 8.26 11.98 -4.24
CA GLU A 669 8.62 12.33 -2.85
C GLU A 669 7.41 12.76 -2.02
N SER A 670 6.43 13.40 -2.66
CA SER A 670 5.19 13.87 -2.03
C SER A 670 3.99 12.96 -2.26
N LEU A 671 4.12 11.96 -3.12
CA LEU A 671 3.03 11.04 -3.45
C LEU A 671 2.90 9.99 -2.36
N TRP A 672 1.68 9.81 -1.85
CA TRP A 672 1.35 8.67 -1.00
C TRP A 672 1.66 7.39 -1.78
N MET A 673 2.76 6.73 -1.45
CA MET A 673 3.14 5.46 -2.05
C MET A 673 2.37 4.34 -1.34
N PRO A 674 1.36 3.69 -1.96
CA PRO A 674 0.71 2.51 -1.40
C PRO A 674 1.71 1.42 -1.00
N ASN A 675 1.38 0.74 0.11
CA ASN A 675 2.23 -0.27 0.72
C ASN A 675 2.24 -1.60 -0.06
N PRO A 676 3.42 -2.15 -0.43
CA PRO A 676 3.58 -3.53 -0.87
C PRO A 676 2.92 -4.62 -0.01
N ARG A 677 2.76 -4.44 1.31
CA ARG A 677 2.13 -5.41 2.24
C ARG A 677 0.61 -5.51 2.11
N ASP A 678 -0.04 -4.55 1.45
CA ASP A 678 -1.43 -4.69 1.01
C ASP A 678 -1.58 -5.65 -0.18
N LEU A 679 -0.46 -6.03 -0.78
CA LEU A 679 -0.36 -7.03 -1.83
C LEU A 679 0.18 -8.30 -1.17
N LYS A 680 -0.72 -9.17 -0.69
CA LYS A 680 -0.36 -10.45 -0.03
C LYS A 680 0.78 -11.17 -0.80
N PRO A 681 1.92 -11.47 -0.17
CA PRO A 681 2.91 -12.37 -0.75
C PRO A 681 2.50 -13.81 -0.44
N SER A 682 1.60 -14.40 -1.22
CA SER A 682 1.45 -15.86 -1.24
C SER A 682 2.45 -16.45 -2.22
N ALA A 683 3.73 -16.50 -1.84
CA ALA A 683 4.73 -17.49 -2.28
C ALA A 683 6.14 -17.11 -1.76
N LYS A 684 6.42 -17.34 -0.47
CA LYS A 684 7.78 -17.71 -0.09
C LYS A 684 8.02 -19.14 -0.60
N ASN A 685 8.54 -19.22 -1.83
CA ASN A 685 9.25 -20.33 -2.47
C ASN A 685 9.05 -20.14 -3.97
N LEU A 686 10.02 -19.50 -4.63
CA LEU A 686 10.37 -19.62 -6.05
C LEU A 686 11.46 -18.56 -6.36
N ILE A 687 12.55 -18.57 -5.58
CA ILE A 687 13.84 -18.11 -6.09
C ILE A 687 14.67 -19.37 -6.24
N GLY A 688 14.39 -20.11 -7.32
CA GLY A 688 15.36 -21.02 -7.89
C GLY A 688 16.37 -20.18 -8.61
N THR A 689 17.56 -20.02 -8.03
CA THR A 689 18.76 -19.63 -8.76
C THR A 689 19.04 -20.72 -9.79
N SER A 690 18.69 -20.49 -11.05
CA SER A 690 19.35 -21.14 -12.17
C SER A 690 19.81 -20.03 -13.11
N GLY A 691 21.09 -19.70 -13.00
CA GLY A 691 21.79 -19.11 -14.12
C GLY A 691 21.81 -20.16 -15.23
N GLU A 692 21.05 -19.92 -16.28
CA GLU A 692 21.30 -20.53 -17.58
C GLU A 692 21.82 -19.41 -18.46
N GLN A 693 23.10 -19.54 -18.81
CA GLN A 693 23.70 -18.85 -19.93
C GLN A 693 22.88 -19.22 -21.18
N GLU A 694 22.31 -18.23 -21.86
CA GLU A 694 21.92 -18.38 -23.26
C GLU A 694 23.22 -18.56 -24.06
N GLU A 695 23.58 -19.81 -24.36
CA GLU A 695 24.38 -20.14 -25.54
C GLU A 695 23.46 -20.20 -26.77
N ASP A 696 23.89 -19.52 -27.84
CA ASP A 696 23.38 -19.63 -29.21
C ASP A 696 23.32 -21.10 -29.66
N PRO A 697 22.32 -21.46 -30.49
CA PRO A 697 22.57 -21.46 -31.94
C PRO A 697 21.53 -20.71 -32.79
#